data_AF-A0A7K3YZX1-F1
#
_entry.id   AF-A0A7K3YZX1-F1
#
_cell.length_a   1.000
_cell.length_b   1.000
_cell.length_c   1.000
_cell.angle_alpha   90.00
_cell.angle_beta   90.00
_cell.angle_gamma   90.00
#
_symmetry.space_group_name_H-M   'P 1'
#
loop_
_entity.id
_entity.type
_entity.pdbx_description
1 polymer ?
#
loop_
_entity_poly.entity_id
_entity_poly.type
_entity_poly.pdbx_seq_one_letter_code
_entity_poly.pdbx_strand_id
1 'polypeptide(L)'
;MGSQSARPDSCSSAPCTLDSFAGYRIAINQAEYSNSPDGPVIHIFGRDQKGKAIRVDVTGFRPYLYVPADQAESVPLPPQASLETGTSYRSIRGEPLRRLYTQRPGDVRDVRERYRHFEADIPFATRFMIDSGLTGGVSVPDTTVNFNDISPADVDAPARTCIIDIECEDDRGFPDTQRDAITCITCHDSFDNDYTTFLLASGPGGGSPAIAAKEKEGGLENGCFRQGTHTICTYADETSMLRAFAAYIVARDPDVLSGWNFVDFDMPYITGRMEKLGLRADSLARLPGQTERNALRGRALFDLLTAYKKMHSSLKESYRLDAVAMEELGEQKVRYTGTISDLWKKQPALLVEYNFKDVELCVGINKKDNIIDFYREIARYVGCPLDKTLNSSSVIDIYVLKKAFGKYVLPSKGFANAEEFEGATVFEPSKGVRENVVVLDLKSLYPMAMMTINASPETKSPDGELRAPNGIRFKKHPDGLTRSIISDLLKERDEKKNLRNTFPFGSPQYILYDMQQNVLKVIMNTYYGVSGYTRFRLFDREIGAAVTSVGRAIIEHTRTVIEQQGYTVIYGDTDSCMVQLPPLDKDKTIAAARAIEKTLNASYQEFAKAELNADVHFFSIKFEKIYKRFFQAGKKKRYAGNLIWKEGKDVDETDIVGFEIRRSDTPQITKLVQKRVMEMILAGEGYEGIKAFLGDVIKKYRAGKYTLDEIGIPGGIGKALDDYDNDDAQVRGAKYANEHLKTEFGKGSKPKRIYIRTVTAKYPKTDVLCFEYADQVPPEFVIDWELMLEKTIKQPISRIIEALGWDWNDVDPSRTTLAQWGLG
;
A
#
# COMPACT_ATOMS: atom_id res chain seq x y z
N MET A 1 -2.09 8.59 56.45
CA MET A 1 -3.22 9.41 55.96
C MET A 1 -2.96 9.61 54.48
N GLY A 2 -3.43 8.69 53.62
CA GLY A 2 -4.69 8.80 52.84
C GLY A 2 -4.41 9.63 51.57
N SER A 3 -4.47 9.16 50.33
CA SER A 3 -5.46 8.29 49.67
C SER A 3 -4.86 7.53 48.48
N GLN A 4 -5.21 6.25 48.34
CA GLN A 4 -4.96 5.43 47.14
C GLN A 4 -5.89 5.87 46.00
N SER A 5 -5.35 6.20 44.83
CA SER A 5 -6.15 6.43 43.62
C SER A 5 -6.47 5.10 42.94
N ALA A 6 -7.74 4.72 42.96
CA ALA A 6 -8.27 3.56 42.27
C ALA A 6 -8.13 3.70 40.73
N ARG A 7 -7.70 2.61 40.07
CA ARG A 7 -7.83 2.41 38.63
C ARG A 7 -9.29 2.09 38.30
N PRO A 8 -9.86 2.50 37.16
CA PRO A 8 -11.13 1.94 36.70
C PRO A 8 -10.84 0.62 35.95
N ASP A 9 -11.42 -0.45 36.45
CA ASP A 9 -11.44 -1.77 35.85
C ASP A 9 -12.28 -1.83 34.57
N SER A 10 -11.92 -2.81 33.76
CA SER A 10 -12.54 -3.27 32.51
C SER A 10 -14.06 -3.42 32.54
N CYS A 11 -14.74 -2.96 31.49
CA CYS A 11 -16.15 -3.28 31.24
C CYS A 11 -16.27 -4.12 29.96
N SER A 12 -16.72 -5.36 30.08
CA SER A 12 -17.16 -6.23 28.99
C SER A 12 -18.68 -6.32 28.94
N SER A 13 -19.22 -6.16 27.72
CA SER A 13 -20.47 -6.75 27.21
C SER A 13 -21.80 -6.46 27.92
N ALA A 14 -22.46 -5.37 27.51
CA ALA A 14 -23.90 -5.29 27.21
C ALA A 14 -24.12 -4.03 26.33
N PRO A 15 -25.10 -4.00 25.41
CA PRO A 15 -25.38 -2.78 24.64
C PRO A 15 -25.90 -1.72 25.61
N CYS A 16 -25.07 -0.73 25.92
CA CYS A 16 -25.53 0.46 26.64
C CYS A 16 -26.67 1.08 25.85
N THR A 17 -27.87 1.02 26.42
CA THR A 17 -29.03 1.79 26.01
C THR A 17 -28.61 3.26 25.87
N LEU A 18 -28.72 3.76 24.64
CA LEU A 18 -28.77 5.19 24.32
C LEU A 18 -29.91 5.82 25.14
N ASP A 19 -29.58 6.75 26.04
CA ASP A 19 -30.28 8.03 26.20
C ASP A 19 -29.82 8.76 27.49
N SER A 20 -29.22 9.95 27.30
CA SER A 20 -29.13 11.12 28.22
C SER A 20 -27.83 11.93 28.12
N PHE A 21 -26.94 11.68 27.15
CA PHE A 21 -25.88 12.66 26.84
C PHE A 21 -26.48 13.79 26.01
N ALA A 22 -26.57 14.99 26.57
CA ALA A 22 -27.16 16.17 25.94
C ALA A 22 -26.26 16.87 24.89
N GLY A 23 -25.17 16.22 24.45
CA GLY A 23 -24.21 16.77 23.49
C GLY A 23 -24.07 15.96 22.20
N TYR A 24 -23.00 16.21 21.46
CA TYR A 24 -22.72 15.58 20.17
C TYR A 24 -21.71 14.43 20.31
N ARG A 25 -21.96 13.34 19.59
CA ARG A 25 -21.01 12.23 19.39
C ARG A 25 -20.80 12.03 17.90
N ILE A 26 -19.57 12.21 17.43
CA ILE A 26 -19.26 12.17 16.00
C ILE A 26 -18.12 11.19 15.71
N ALA A 27 -18.23 10.48 14.60
CA ALA A 27 -17.12 9.75 13.98
C ALA A 27 -16.26 10.76 13.21
N ILE A 28 -14.99 10.86 13.59
CA ILE A 28 -14.04 11.82 13.01
C ILE A 28 -13.62 11.34 11.62
N ASN A 29 -13.80 12.20 10.62
CA ASN A 29 -13.31 12.00 9.26
C ASN A 29 -12.07 12.84 8.97
N GLN A 30 -11.97 14.04 9.56
CA GLN A 30 -10.85 14.96 9.36
C GLN A 30 -10.65 15.85 10.61
N ALA A 31 -9.40 16.19 10.93
CA ALA A 31 -9.07 17.23 11.90
C ALA A 31 -8.06 18.22 11.28
N GLU A 32 -8.38 19.51 11.34
CA GLU A 32 -7.54 20.61 10.84
C GLU A 32 -7.48 21.76 11.84
N TYR A 33 -6.79 22.86 11.51
CA TYR A 33 -6.76 24.04 12.37
C TYR A 33 -6.73 25.33 11.55
N SER A 34 -7.20 26.43 12.14
CA SER A 34 -7.01 27.80 11.65
C SER A 34 -6.40 28.66 12.75
N ASN A 35 -5.70 29.72 12.37
CA ASN A 35 -5.24 30.73 13.34
C ASN A 35 -6.29 31.83 13.47
N SER A 36 -6.70 32.17 14.68
CA SER A 36 -7.52 33.35 14.99
C SER A 36 -6.72 34.35 15.84
N PRO A 37 -7.20 35.58 16.01
CA PRO A 37 -6.60 36.56 16.93
C PRO A 37 -6.52 36.05 18.38
N ASP A 38 -7.47 35.20 18.80
CA ASP A 38 -7.55 34.65 20.16
C ASP A 38 -6.74 33.34 20.33
N GLY A 39 -6.05 32.91 19.28
CA GLY A 39 -5.24 31.69 19.25
C GLY A 39 -5.67 30.71 18.15
N PRO A 40 -5.01 29.56 18.05
CA PRO A 40 -5.39 28.55 17.07
C PRO A 40 -6.69 27.85 17.48
N VAL A 41 -7.53 27.57 16.49
CA VAL A 41 -8.79 26.81 16.63
C VAL A 41 -8.63 25.51 15.85
N ILE A 42 -8.90 24.37 16.50
CA ILE A 42 -8.96 23.06 15.85
C ILE A 42 -10.37 22.86 15.30
N HIS A 43 -10.48 22.37 14.07
CA HIS A 43 -11.73 22.02 13.42
C HIS A 43 -11.80 20.51 13.24
N ILE A 44 -12.74 19.85 13.92
CA ILE A 44 -13.02 18.42 13.76
C ILE A 44 -14.24 18.29 12.86
N PHE A 45 -14.09 17.56 11.75
CA PHE A 45 -15.18 17.24 10.83
C PHE A 45 -15.52 15.77 10.96
N GLY A 46 -16.80 15.48 11.09
CA GLY A 46 -17.27 14.11 11.26
C GLY A 46 -18.76 13.96 10.99
N ARG A 47 -19.28 12.77 11.24
CA ARG A 47 -20.71 12.47 11.17
C ARG A 47 -21.21 11.81 12.44
N ASP A 48 -22.44 12.11 12.83
CA ASP A 48 -23.11 11.32 13.86
C ASP A 48 -23.55 9.94 13.32
N GLN A 49 -24.10 9.10 14.19
CA GLN A 49 -24.60 7.76 13.81
C GLN A 49 -25.75 7.80 12.79
N LYS A 50 -26.40 8.94 12.60
CA LYS A 50 -27.46 9.14 11.59
C LYS A 50 -26.87 9.60 10.25
N GLY A 51 -25.54 9.73 10.14
CA GLY A 51 -24.86 10.20 8.95
C GLY A 51 -24.94 11.72 8.76
N LYS A 52 -25.36 12.50 9.77
CA LYS A 52 -25.39 13.97 9.66
C LYS A 52 -23.99 14.54 9.84
N ALA A 53 -23.55 15.36 8.89
CA ALA A 53 -22.28 16.09 8.98
C ALA A 53 -22.31 17.11 10.12
N ILE A 54 -21.27 17.09 10.96
CA ILE A 54 -21.09 17.97 12.11
C ILE A 54 -19.64 18.45 12.12
N ARG A 55 -19.47 19.76 12.34
CA ARG A 55 -18.19 20.39 12.60
C ARG A 55 -18.14 20.79 14.08
N VAL A 56 -17.02 20.49 14.72
CA VAL A 56 -16.72 20.91 16.09
C VAL A 56 -15.48 21.79 16.08
N ASP A 57 -15.60 23.00 16.63
CA ASP A 57 -14.52 23.96 16.80
C ASP A 57 -14.01 23.91 18.23
N VAL A 58 -12.72 23.59 18.39
CA VAL A 58 -12.07 23.41 19.69
C VAL A 58 -11.03 24.50 19.90
N THR A 59 -11.21 25.25 20.98
CA THR A 59 -10.34 26.38 21.39
C THR A 59 -9.47 26.01 22.58
N GLY A 60 -8.47 26.83 22.89
CA GLY A 60 -7.65 26.69 24.10
C GLY A 60 -6.52 25.66 24.03
N PHE A 61 -6.44 24.86 22.96
CA PHE A 61 -5.28 24.00 22.72
C PHE A 61 -4.09 24.83 22.21
N ARG A 62 -2.94 24.73 22.88
CA ARG A 62 -1.77 25.57 22.57
C ARG A 62 -0.67 24.75 21.89
N PRO A 63 -0.01 25.28 20.85
CA PRO A 63 1.11 24.61 20.19
C PRO A 63 2.34 24.60 21.10
N TYR A 64 3.09 23.51 21.09
CA TYR A 64 4.26 23.37 21.95
C TYR A 64 5.32 22.43 21.37
N LEU A 65 6.51 22.50 21.95
CA LEU A 65 7.60 21.55 21.78
C LEU A 65 8.23 21.21 23.13
N TYR A 66 9.09 20.20 23.17
CA TYR A 66 9.91 19.90 24.33
C TYR A 66 11.38 20.19 24.06
N VAL A 67 12.08 20.65 25.10
CA VAL A 67 13.51 20.98 25.06
C VAL A 67 14.21 20.43 26.32
N PRO A 68 15.53 20.21 26.29
CA PRO A 68 16.32 19.86 27.47
C PRO A 68 16.11 20.86 28.61
N ALA A 69 16.03 20.37 29.85
CA ALA A 69 15.76 21.22 31.01
C ALA A 69 16.85 22.28 31.25
N ASP A 70 18.11 21.93 31.02
CA ASP A 70 19.26 22.86 31.10
C ASP A 70 19.17 23.98 30.05
N GLN A 71 18.74 23.68 28.83
CA GLN A 71 18.53 24.68 27.79
C GLN A 71 17.32 25.57 28.05
N ALA A 72 16.23 25.02 28.63
CA ALA A 72 15.05 25.80 29.00
C ALA A 72 15.35 26.91 30.02
N GLU A 73 16.35 26.69 30.88
CA GLU A 73 16.75 27.63 31.94
C GLU A 73 17.85 28.60 31.48
N SER A 74 18.71 28.19 30.55
CA SER A 74 19.89 28.96 30.13
C SER A 74 19.70 29.77 28.84
N VAL A 75 18.82 29.35 27.93
CA VAL A 75 18.59 30.03 26.64
C VAL A 75 17.47 31.07 26.79
N PRO A 76 17.71 32.35 26.46
CA PRO A 76 16.67 33.38 26.53
C PRO A 76 15.42 33.02 25.73
N LEU A 77 14.26 33.05 26.39
CA LEU A 77 12.98 32.72 25.77
C LEU A 77 12.64 33.74 24.65
N PRO A 78 12.28 33.27 23.45
CA PRO A 78 11.82 34.17 22.40
C PRO A 78 10.43 34.75 22.73
N PRO A 79 10.07 35.95 22.25
CA PRO A 79 8.81 36.64 22.59
C PRO A 79 7.54 35.81 22.31
N GLN A 80 7.60 34.97 21.28
CA GLN A 80 6.51 34.10 20.85
C GLN A 80 6.44 32.76 21.62
N ALA A 81 7.24 32.56 22.67
CA ALA A 81 7.26 31.34 23.48
C ALA A 81 7.13 31.61 24.99
N SER A 82 6.57 30.63 25.70
CA SER A 82 6.46 30.63 27.16
C SER A 82 6.78 29.27 27.73
N LEU A 83 7.60 29.22 28.78
CA LEU A 83 7.95 27.99 29.47
C LEU A 83 6.84 27.51 30.40
N GLU A 84 6.53 26.22 30.37
CA GLU A 84 5.67 25.61 31.37
C GLU A 84 6.39 25.48 32.73
N THR A 85 5.72 25.91 33.79
CA THR A 85 6.21 25.82 35.16
C THR A 85 5.56 24.65 35.90
N GLY A 86 6.31 23.97 36.77
CA GLY A 86 5.78 22.96 37.69
C GLY A 86 5.68 21.54 37.14
N THR A 87 5.88 21.34 35.84
CA THR A 87 5.88 20.01 35.20
C THR A 87 7.26 19.69 34.63
N SER A 88 7.75 18.48 34.89
CA SER A 88 8.97 17.94 34.28
C SER A 88 8.63 16.73 33.44
N TYR A 89 9.27 16.62 32.28
CA TYR A 89 9.10 15.51 31.36
C TYR A 89 10.41 14.72 31.25
N ARG A 90 10.34 13.53 30.64
CA ARG A 90 11.53 12.75 30.32
C ARG A 90 11.48 12.26 28.88
N SER A 91 12.63 12.29 28.22
CA SER A 91 12.79 11.62 26.94
C SER A 91 12.70 10.10 27.12
N ILE A 92 12.48 9.35 26.03
CA ILE A 92 12.53 7.88 26.08
C ILE A 92 13.91 7.37 26.56
N ARG A 93 14.99 8.16 26.47
CA ARG A 93 16.32 7.79 26.99
C ARG A 93 16.57 8.33 28.41
N GLY A 94 15.55 8.86 29.09
CA GLY A 94 15.61 9.31 30.48
C GLY A 94 16.06 10.76 30.69
N GLU A 95 16.37 11.49 29.62
CA GLU A 95 16.80 12.89 29.67
C GLU A 95 15.70 13.81 30.24
N PRO A 96 15.98 14.69 31.21
CA PRO A 96 14.99 15.61 31.74
C PRO A 96 14.66 16.72 30.74
N LEU A 97 13.36 16.92 30.49
CA LEU A 97 12.86 17.88 29.51
C LEU A 97 11.84 18.85 30.13
N ARG A 98 11.69 20.01 29.48
CA ARG A 98 10.64 20.99 29.76
C ARG A 98 9.83 21.28 28.50
N ARG A 99 8.58 21.69 28.68
CA ARG A 99 7.67 22.05 27.59
C ARG A 99 7.70 23.56 27.37
N LEU A 100 7.87 23.96 26.12
CA LEU A 100 7.74 25.35 25.66
C LEU A 100 6.46 25.47 24.84
N TYR A 101 5.53 26.30 25.31
CA TYR A 101 4.39 26.70 24.51
C TYR A 101 4.79 27.81 23.55
N THR A 102 4.13 27.86 22.41
CA THR A 102 4.22 28.93 21.41
C THR A 102 2.85 29.57 21.20
N GLN A 103 2.81 30.73 20.55
CA GLN A 103 1.54 31.44 20.30
C GLN A 103 0.77 30.81 19.14
N ARG A 104 1.44 30.54 18.01
CA ARG A 104 0.85 29.94 16.81
C ARG A 104 1.57 28.65 16.42
N PRO A 105 0.88 27.70 15.76
CA PRO A 105 1.49 26.45 15.30
C PRO A 105 2.73 26.64 14.43
N GLY A 106 2.78 27.70 13.61
CA GLY A 106 3.93 28.03 12.78
C GLY A 106 5.18 28.41 13.59
N ASP A 107 5.00 29.06 14.74
CA ASP A 107 6.10 29.58 15.57
C ASP A 107 6.97 28.45 16.15
N VAL A 108 6.44 27.22 16.25
CA VAL A 108 7.23 26.03 16.65
C VAL A 108 8.42 25.82 15.72
N ARG A 109 8.28 26.12 14.42
CA ARG A 109 9.37 25.98 13.43
C ARG A 109 10.52 26.95 13.73
N ASP A 110 10.21 28.17 14.12
CA ASP A 110 11.21 29.21 14.40
C ASP A 110 11.84 29.02 15.78
N VAL A 111 11.02 28.66 16.77
CA VAL A 111 11.48 28.49 18.16
C VAL A 111 12.41 27.29 18.28
N ARG A 112 12.13 26.18 17.60
CA ARG A 112 12.92 24.94 17.73
C ARG A 112 14.37 25.09 17.24
N GLU A 113 14.67 26.03 16.35
CA GLU A 113 16.04 26.25 15.84
C GLU A 113 17.03 26.69 16.92
N ARG A 114 16.53 27.20 18.06
CA ARG A 114 17.35 27.67 19.18
C ARG A 114 17.71 26.57 20.19
N TYR A 115 17.14 25.37 20.04
CA TYR A 115 17.20 24.31 21.03
C TYR A 115 17.51 22.97 20.39
N ARG A 116 18.14 22.06 21.16
CA ARG A 116 17.87 20.63 20.94
C ARG A 116 16.40 20.42 21.28
N HIS A 117 15.67 19.73 20.41
CA HIS A 117 14.23 19.65 20.55
C HIS A 117 13.73 18.21 20.44
N PHE A 118 12.57 18.00 21.03
CA PHE A 118 11.85 16.75 21.01
C PHE A 118 10.42 17.03 20.57
N GLU A 119 9.85 16.13 19.77
CA GLU A 119 8.47 16.23 19.29
C GLU A 119 8.07 17.56 18.59
N ALA A 120 9.04 18.38 18.15
CA ALA A 120 8.84 19.67 17.48
C ALA A 120 8.50 19.54 15.97
N ASP A 121 8.37 18.32 15.47
CA ASP A 121 8.03 17.98 14.08
C ASP A 121 6.57 17.53 13.92
N ILE A 122 5.82 17.48 15.02
CA ILE A 122 4.48 16.92 15.03
C ILE A 122 3.47 17.98 14.59
N PRO A 123 2.65 17.69 13.56
CA PRO A 123 1.64 18.63 13.09
C PRO A 123 0.65 18.99 14.20
N PHE A 124 0.23 20.24 14.27
CA PHE A 124 -0.62 20.73 15.35
C PHE A 124 -1.95 19.97 15.52
N ALA A 125 -2.66 19.66 14.42
CA ALA A 125 -3.87 18.84 14.50
C ALA A 125 -3.60 17.39 14.93
N THR A 126 -2.49 16.79 14.48
CA THR A 126 -2.06 15.46 14.93
C THR A 126 -1.68 15.45 16.41
N ARG A 127 -0.98 16.49 16.85
CA ARG A 127 -0.64 16.74 18.24
C ARG A 127 -1.90 16.83 19.11
N PHE A 128 -2.88 17.61 18.67
CA PHE A 128 -4.19 17.67 19.33
C PHE A 128 -4.83 16.29 19.47
N MET A 129 -4.91 15.50 18.38
CA MET A 129 -5.50 14.17 18.41
C MET A 129 -4.79 13.24 19.42
N ILE A 130 -3.45 13.29 19.47
CA ILE A 130 -2.63 12.53 20.42
C ILE A 130 -2.95 12.95 21.87
N ASP A 131 -2.87 14.24 22.15
CA ASP A 131 -2.99 14.78 23.51
C ASP A 131 -4.40 14.59 24.10
N SER A 132 -5.42 14.65 23.25
CA SER A 132 -6.82 14.39 23.62
C SER A 132 -7.17 12.90 23.66
N GLY A 133 -6.27 12.01 23.24
CA GLY A 133 -6.53 10.58 23.11
C GLY A 133 -7.55 10.22 22.02
N LEU A 134 -7.93 11.16 21.16
CA LEU A 134 -8.92 10.96 20.10
C LEU A 134 -8.38 10.05 19.01
N THR A 135 -9.27 9.24 18.43
CA THR A 135 -8.97 8.49 17.21
C THR A 135 -10.09 8.58 16.20
N GLY A 136 -11.06 7.67 16.27
CA GLY A 136 -12.17 7.55 15.34
C GLY A 136 -13.41 8.33 15.75
N GLY A 137 -13.50 8.84 16.99
CA GLY A 137 -14.66 9.58 17.44
C GLY A 137 -14.41 10.49 18.63
N VAL A 138 -15.29 11.49 18.79
CA VAL A 138 -15.27 12.48 19.87
C VAL A 138 -16.68 12.71 20.42
N SER A 139 -16.78 12.90 21.73
CA SER A 139 -17.96 13.37 22.44
C SER A 139 -17.71 14.79 22.96
N VAL A 140 -18.65 15.70 22.69
CA VAL A 140 -18.57 17.11 23.08
C VAL A 140 -19.93 17.63 23.57
N PRO A 141 -19.97 18.56 24.53
CA PRO A 141 -21.24 19.15 24.98
C PRO A 141 -21.88 20.07 23.92
N ASP A 142 -21.08 20.72 23.07
CA ASP A 142 -21.52 21.62 22.01
C ASP A 142 -20.57 21.55 20.79
N THR A 143 -20.91 22.23 19.70
CA THR A 143 -20.12 22.36 18.48
C THR A 143 -19.00 23.40 18.59
N THR A 144 -19.00 24.25 19.61
CA THR A 144 -17.86 25.13 19.94
C THR A 144 -17.50 24.93 21.40
N VAL A 145 -16.31 24.40 21.66
CA VAL A 145 -15.91 23.94 23.00
C VAL A 145 -14.47 24.30 23.33
N ASN A 146 -14.14 24.27 24.62
CA ASN A 146 -12.75 24.31 25.04
C ASN A 146 -12.14 22.91 24.91
N PHE A 147 -10.83 22.86 24.70
CA PHE A 147 -10.04 21.63 24.69
C PHE A 147 -10.30 20.72 25.90
N ASN A 148 -10.60 21.30 27.06
CA ASN A 148 -10.84 20.52 28.28
C ASN A 148 -12.22 19.82 28.32
N ASP A 149 -13.14 20.18 27.41
CA ASP A 149 -14.52 19.69 27.41
C ASP A 149 -14.77 18.57 26.38
N ILE A 150 -13.71 18.05 25.75
CA ILE A 150 -13.79 16.98 24.76
C ILE A 150 -13.39 15.64 25.38
N SER A 151 -13.97 14.56 24.88
CA SER A 151 -13.58 13.20 25.28
C SER A 151 -13.61 12.24 24.09
N PRO A 152 -12.75 11.21 24.05
CA PRO A 152 -12.84 10.15 23.07
C PRO A 152 -14.20 9.45 23.10
N ALA A 153 -14.72 9.10 21.94
CA ALA A 153 -15.95 8.34 21.82
C ALA A 153 -15.78 7.23 20.78
N ASP A 154 -16.34 6.06 21.08
CA ASP A 154 -16.56 5.06 20.04
C ASP A 154 -17.85 5.43 19.30
N VAL A 155 -17.70 5.83 18.04
CA VAL A 155 -18.80 6.23 17.16
C VAL A 155 -18.53 5.58 15.81
N ASP A 156 -19.38 4.64 15.44
CA ASP A 156 -19.40 4.05 14.11
C ASP A 156 -20.38 4.84 13.24
N ALA A 157 -19.85 5.48 12.19
CA ALA A 157 -20.64 6.17 11.19
C ALA A 157 -19.92 6.11 9.83
N PRO A 158 -20.65 5.89 8.73
CA PRO A 158 -20.08 5.90 7.39
C PRO A 158 -19.59 7.30 7.02
N ALA A 159 -18.51 7.38 6.25
CA ALA A 159 -18.14 8.61 5.57
C ALA A 159 -18.87 8.69 4.23
N ARG A 160 -19.33 9.89 3.87
CA ARG A 160 -19.86 10.14 2.53
C ARG A 160 -18.68 10.29 1.58
N THR A 161 -18.57 9.38 0.62
CA THR A 161 -17.49 9.37 -0.36
C THR A 161 -18.04 9.84 -1.70
N CYS A 162 -17.27 10.69 -2.39
CA CYS A 162 -17.53 11.04 -3.77
C CYS A 162 -16.36 10.59 -4.65
N ILE A 163 -16.63 9.71 -5.61
CA ILE A 163 -15.65 9.24 -6.59
C ILE A 163 -15.83 10.04 -7.87
N ILE A 164 -14.75 10.65 -8.37
CA ILE A 164 -14.77 11.66 -9.43
C ILE A 164 -13.74 11.30 -10.51
N ASP A 165 -14.09 11.58 -11.76
CA ASP A 165 -13.22 11.47 -12.94
C ASP A 165 -13.53 12.61 -13.93
N ILE A 166 -12.52 13.15 -14.62
CA ILE A 166 -12.66 14.28 -15.56
C ILE A 166 -12.17 13.94 -16.98
N GLU A 167 -12.75 14.62 -17.96
CA GLU A 167 -12.28 14.61 -19.36
C GLU A 167 -11.92 16.03 -19.80
N CYS A 168 -10.78 16.18 -20.48
CA CYS A 168 -10.24 17.48 -20.88
C CYS A 168 -9.98 17.55 -22.39
N GLU A 169 -9.90 18.76 -22.94
CA GLU A 169 -9.41 18.94 -24.30
C GLU A 169 -7.96 18.43 -24.42
N ASP A 170 -7.68 17.75 -25.53
CA ASP A 170 -6.45 17.00 -25.81
C ASP A 170 -5.99 17.13 -27.28
N ASP A 171 -6.61 18.04 -28.06
CA ASP A 171 -6.24 18.34 -29.46
C ASP A 171 -4.76 18.76 -29.63
N ARG A 172 -4.12 19.18 -28.54
CA ARG A 172 -2.76 19.72 -28.49
C ARG A 172 -1.80 18.84 -27.67
N GLY A 173 -2.11 17.54 -27.58
CA GLY A 173 -1.41 16.57 -26.74
C GLY A 173 -1.92 16.58 -25.30
N PHE A 174 -1.08 16.11 -24.37
CA PHE A 174 -1.43 16.01 -22.95
C PHE A 174 -2.06 17.32 -22.43
N PRO A 175 -3.22 17.24 -21.74
CA PRO A 175 -3.94 18.43 -21.29
C PRO A 175 -3.13 19.32 -20.34
N ASP A 176 -3.26 20.64 -20.51
CA ASP A 176 -2.63 21.66 -19.67
C ASP A 176 -3.69 22.59 -19.05
N THR A 177 -3.66 22.73 -17.72
CA THR A 177 -4.59 23.57 -16.95
C THR A 177 -4.64 25.04 -17.39
N GLN A 178 -3.60 25.57 -18.04
CA GLN A 178 -3.58 26.95 -18.52
C GLN A 178 -4.26 27.11 -19.88
N ARG A 179 -4.53 26.01 -20.57
CA ARG A 179 -4.78 25.98 -22.01
C ARG A 179 -6.05 25.22 -22.40
N ASP A 180 -6.29 24.06 -21.80
CA ASP A 180 -7.28 23.08 -22.24
C ASP A 180 -8.44 22.98 -21.24
N ALA A 181 -9.67 23.12 -21.71
CA ALA A 181 -10.86 23.12 -20.88
C ALA A 181 -11.19 21.72 -20.35
N ILE A 182 -11.80 21.65 -19.17
CA ILE A 182 -12.54 20.46 -18.73
C ILE A 182 -13.84 20.41 -19.53
N THR A 183 -14.09 19.28 -20.16
CA THR A 183 -15.24 19.03 -21.05
C THR A 183 -16.32 18.19 -20.37
N CYS A 184 -15.94 17.30 -19.45
CA CYS A 184 -16.86 16.44 -18.73
C CYS A 184 -16.33 16.15 -17.32
N ILE A 185 -17.22 16.06 -16.33
CA ILE A 185 -16.93 15.62 -14.96
C ILE A 185 -18.04 14.67 -14.54
N THR A 186 -17.71 13.43 -14.15
CA THR A 186 -18.68 12.52 -13.54
C THR A 186 -18.34 12.31 -12.07
N CYS A 187 -19.38 12.32 -11.23
CA CYS A 187 -19.29 12.09 -9.80
C CYS A 187 -20.22 10.93 -9.41
N HIS A 188 -19.76 9.99 -8.59
CA HIS A 188 -20.60 9.05 -7.84
C HIS A 188 -20.71 9.49 -6.39
N ASP A 189 -21.91 9.44 -5.80
CA ASP A 189 -22.14 9.72 -4.39
C ASP A 189 -22.48 8.44 -3.61
N SER A 190 -21.74 8.15 -2.54
CA SER A 190 -21.91 6.89 -1.80
C SER A 190 -23.14 6.81 -0.90
N PHE A 191 -23.82 7.92 -0.59
CA PHE A 191 -24.99 7.93 0.30
C PHE A 191 -26.28 7.77 -0.48
N ASP A 192 -26.42 8.54 -1.57
CA ASP A 192 -27.58 8.46 -2.44
C ASP A 192 -27.41 7.38 -3.52
N ASN A 193 -26.18 6.88 -3.70
CA ASN A 193 -25.78 5.87 -4.68
C ASN A 193 -26.20 6.23 -6.11
N ASP A 194 -25.99 7.49 -6.47
CA ASP A 194 -26.29 8.05 -7.77
C ASP A 194 -25.04 8.68 -8.42
N TYR A 195 -25.15 8.92 -9.71
CA TYR A 195 -24.13 9.54 -10.54
C TYR A 195 -24.62 10.90 -11.03
N THR A 196 -23.73 11.88 -11.07
CA THR A 196 -24.00 13.20 -11.65
C THR A 196 -22.89 13.59 -12.62
N THR A 197 -23.26 13.90 -13.86
CA THR A 197 -22.33 14.36 -14.90
C THR A 197 -22.53 15.84 -15.18
N PHE A 198 -21.44 16.59 -15.18
CA PHE A 198 -21.37 17.99 -15.62
C PHE A 198 -20.69 18.02 -16.99
N LEU A 199 -21.44 18.40 -18.03
CA LEU A 199 -21.00 18.39 -19.42
C LEU A 199 -20.89 19.81 -19.96
N LEU A 200 -19.75 20.15 -20.57
CA LEU A 200 -19.59 21.36 -21.36
C LEU A 200 -20.26 21.17 -22.72
N ALA A 201 -21.17 22.06 -23.10
CA ALA A 201 -21.83 21.99 -24.41
C ALA A 201 -20.84 22.25 -25.55
N SER A 202 -20.80 21.37 -26.54
CA SER A 202 -19.95 21.51 -27.73
C SER A 202 -20.58 22.31 -28.89
N GLY A 203 -21.81 22.84 -28.73
CA GLY A 203 -22.50 23.62 -29.76
C GLY A 203 -23.55 24.61 -29.23
N PRO A 204 -24.02 25.56 -30.06
CA PRO A 204 -25.00 26.57 -29.65
C PRO A 204 -26.36 25.92 -29.36
N GLY A 205 -26.79 25.94 -28.10
CA GLY A 205 -28.09 25.40 -27.66
C GLY A 205 -28.09 24.63 -26.34
N GLY A 206 -26.92 24.29 -25.77
CA GLY A 206 -26.80 23.82 -24.39
C GLY A 206 -27.37 22.42 -24.07
N GLY A 207 -27.86 21.66 -25.05
CA GLY A 207 -28.34 20.29 -24.86
C GLY A 207 -28.01 19.39 -26.05
N SER A 208 -27.78 18.11 -25.79
CA SER A 208 -27.54 17.10 -26.83
C SER A 208 -28.81 16.28 -27.08
N PRO A 209 -29.44 16.35 -28.26
CA PRO A 209 -30.57 15.48 -28.61
C PRO A 209 -30.27 13.99 -28.43
N ALA A 210 -29.01 13.59 -28.60
CA ALA A 210 -28.57 12.20 -28.40
C ALA A 210 -28.63 11.76 -26.92
N ILE A 211 -28.31 12.66 -25.99
CA ILE A 211 -28.44 12.39 -24.54
C ILE A 211 -29.92 12.23 -24.18
N ALA A 212 -30.76 13.19 -24.60
CA ALA A 212 -32.19 13.14 -24.35
C ALA A 212 -32.87 11.91 -24.98
N ALA A 213 -32.37 11.43 -26.12
CA ALA A 213 -32.83 10.18 -26.72
C ALA A 213 -32.49 8.97 -25.83
N LYS A 214 -31.25 8.89 -25.32
CA LYS A 214 -30.81 7.81 -24.42
C LYS A 214 -31.60 7.75 -23.12
N GLU A 215 -31.92 8.91 -22.55
CA GLU A 215 -32.77 8.98 -21.34
C GLU A 215 -34.19 8.46 -21.62
N LYS A 216 -34.77 8.81 -22.78
CA LYS A 216 -36.09 8.31 -23.21
C LYS A 216 -36.10 6.81 -23.52
N GLU A 217 -34.96 6.25 -23.93
CA GLU A 217 -34.76 4.81 -24.13
C GLU A 217 -34.64 4.03 -22.80
N GLY A 218 -34.66 4.71 -21.64
CA GLY A 218 -34.55 4.09 -20.31
C GLY A 218 -33.11 3.91 -19.80
N GLY A 219 -32.14 4.46 -20.54
CA GLY A 219 -30.72 4.37 -20.26
C GLY A 219 -30.11 2.98 -20.54
N LEU A 220 -28.82 2.86 -20.26
CA LEU A 220 -28.05 1.63 -20.44
C LEU A 220 -28.23 0.68 -19.26
N GLU A 221 -27.85 -0.59 -19.45
CA GLU A 221 -27.98 -1.63 -18.43
C GLU A 221 -27.24 -1.27 -17.13
N ASN A 222 -26.04 -0.69 -17.28
CA ASN A 222 -25.18 -0.22 -16.21
C ASN A 222 -25.71 1.06 -15.49
N GLY A 223 -26.88 1.57 -15.90
CA GLY A 223 -27.51 2.72 -15.27
C GLY A 223 -27.12 4.08 -15.87
N CYS A 224 -26.21 4.14 -16.84
CA CYS A 224 -25.91 5.40 -17.53
C CYS A 224 -27.16 5.91 -18.27
N PHE A 225 -27.43 7.22 -18.23
CA PHE A 225 -28.66 7.86 -18.74
C PHE A 225 -29.97 7.39 -18.08
N ARG A 226 -29.93 6.55 -17.03
CA ARG A 226 -31.15 6.11 -16.34
C ARG A 226 -31.57 7.13 -15.30
N GLN A 227 -32.80 7.64 -15.43
CA GLN A 227 -33.37 8.60 -14.47
C GLN A 227 -33.38 8.02 -13.05
N GLY A 228 -32.96 8.82 -12.07
CA GLY A 228 -32.84 8.41 -10.66
C GLY A 228 -31.53 7.68 -10.34
N THR A 229 -30.75 7.26 -11.34
CA THR A 229 -29.39 6.71 -11.16
C THR A 229 -28.33 7.65 -11.71
N HIS A 230 -28.57 8.29 -12.86
CA HIS A 230 -27.64 9.20 -13.49
C HIS A 230 -28.35 10.52 -13.83
N THR A 231 -27.85 11.62 -13.26
CA THR A 231 -28.27 12.99 -13.58
C THR A 231 -27.23 13.65 -14.49
N ILE A 232 -27.64 14.21 -15.62
CA ILE A 232 -26.72 14.88 -16.56
C ILE A 232 -27.08 16.36 -16.64
N CYS A 233 -26.12 17.21 -16.34
CA CYS A 233 -26.26 18.66 -16.38
C CYS A 233 -25.34 19.23 -17.46
N THR A 234 -25.89 19.97 -18.43
CA THR A 234 -25.12 20.56 -19.53
C THR A 234 -24.99 22.08 -19.35
N TYR A 235 -23.81 22.62 -19.67
CA TYR A 235 -23.45 24.02 -19.43
C TYR A 235 -22.90 24.69 -20.69
N ALA A 236 -23.19 25.98 -20.86
CA ALA A 236 -22.76 26.72 -22.06
C ALA A 236 -21.26 27.10 -22.03
N ASP A 237 -20.66 27.15 -20.84
CA ASP A 237 -19.28 27.54 -20.64
C ASP A 237 -18.67 26.80 -19.43
N GLU A 238 -17.34 26.64 -19.44
CA GLU A 238 -16.62 25.90 -18.39
C GLU A 238 -16.74 26.57 -17.02
N THR A 239 -16.88 27.90 -16.97
CA THR A 239 -16.98 28.64 -15.70
C THR A 239 -18.32 28.32 -15.01
N SER A 240 -19.42 28.30 -15.75
CA SER A 240 -20.73 27.91 -15.21
C SER A 240 -20.76 26.43 -14.81
N MET A 241 -20.11 25.56 -15.59
CA MET A 241 -19.95 24.14 -15.25
C MET A 241 -19.19 23.93 -13.92
N LEU A 242 -18.02 24.55 -13.76
CA LEU A 242 -17.20 24.41 -12.56
C LEU A 242 -17.85 25.05 -11.32
N ARG A 243 -18.61 26.14 -11.49
CA ARG A 243 -19.43 26.71 -10.40
C ARG A 243 -20.53 25.74 -9.97
N ALA A 244 -21.18 25.07 -10.91
CA ALA A 244 -22.21 24.09 -10.59
C ALA A 244 -21.63 22.82 -9.95
N PHE A 245 -20.47 22.35 -10.43
CA PHE A 245 -19.72 21.29 -9.78
C PHE A 245 -19.35 21.67 -8.33
N ALA A 246 -18.86 22.89 -8.09
CA ALA A 246 -18.59 23.35 -6.74
C ALA A 246 -19.84 23.41 -5.86
N ALA A 247 -20.96 23.89 -6.40
CA ALA A 247 -22.24 23.89 -5.71
C ALA A 247 -22.73 22.47 -5.37
N TYR A 248 -22.50 21.50 -6.26
CA TYR A 248 -22.80 20.09 -6.03
C TYR A 248 -21.95 19.51 -4.88
N ILE A 249 -20.64 19.75 -4.87
CA ILE A 249 -19.77 19.31 -3.77
C ILE A 249 -20.20 19.92 -2.43
N VAL A 250 -20.59 21.19 -2.41
CA VAL A 250 -21.13 21.84 -1.20
C VAL A 250 -22.46 21.21 -0.78
N ALA A 251 -23.37 20.94 -1.73
CA ALA A 251 -24.70 20.41 -1.44
C ALA A 251 -24.68 18.94 -0.97
N ARG A 252 -23.86 18.09 -1.60
CA ARG A 252 -23.68 16.69 -1.20
C ARG A 252 -22.82 16.59 0.07
N ASP A 253 -21.90 17.53 0.27
CA ASP A 253 -20.99 17.58 1.41
C ASP A 253 -20.21 16.27 1.67
N PRO A 254 -19.46 15.73 0.69
CA PRO A 254 -18.68 14.50 0.87
C PRO A 254 -17.52 14.71 1.85
N ASP A 255 -17.25 13.71 2.69
CA ASP A 255 -16.10 13.71 3.60
C ASP A 255 -14.81 13.30 2.89
N VAL A 256 -14.93 12.38 1.93
CA VAL A 256 -13.83 11.83 1.16
C VAL A 256 -14.07 12.11 -0.32
N LEU A 257 -13.09 12.72 -0.98
CA LEU A 257 -13.03 12.83 -2.43
C LEU A 257 -11.97 11.86 -2.95
N SER A 258 -12.33 11.06 -3.95
CA SER A 258 -11.50 9.97 -4.45
C SER A 258 -11.68 9.78 -5.95
N GLY A 259 -10.82 8.96 -6.54
CA GLY A 259 -10.81 8.62 -7.96
C GLY A 259 -9.53 7.84 -8.30
N TRP A 260 -9.33 7.51 -9.57
CA TRP A 260 -8.17 6.74 -10.02
C TRP A 260 -7.07 7.65 -10.57
N ASN A 261 -5.96 7.81 -9.84
CA ASN A 261 -4.94 8.85 -10.10
C ASN A 261 -5.42 10.28 -9.77
N PHE A 262 -6.38 10.38 -8.87
CA PHE A 262 -7.14 11.58 -8.54
C PHE A 262 -6.33 12.68 -7.86
N VAL A 263 -5.46 12.29 -6.92
CA VAL A 263 -4.65 13.26 -6.16
C VAL A 263 -3.52 13.84 -7.01
N ASP A 264 -3.02 13.06 -7.97
CA ASP A 264 -1.88 13.44 -8.83
C ASP A 264 -2.33 14.04 -10.18
N PHE A 265 -3.59 13.90 -10.58
CA PHE A 265 -4.12 14.44 -11.84
C PHE A 265 -5.43 15.22 -11.68
N ASP A 266 -6.57 14.55 -11.46
CA ASP A 266 -7.90 15.16 -11.55
C ASP A 266 -8.05 16.39 -10.66
N MET A 267 -7.72 16.25 -9.37
CA MET A 267 -7.91 17.33 -8.42
C MET A 267 -6.97 18.53 -8.67
N PRO A 268 -5.65 18.35 -8.87
CA PRO A 268 -4.78 19.42 -9.34
C PRO A 268 -5.25 20.08 -10.65
N TYR A 269 -5.81 19.30 -11.59
CA TYR A 269 -6.30 19.82 -12.85
C TYR A 269 -7.55 20.69 -12.66
N ILE A 270 -8.53 20.21 -11.89
CA ILE A 270 -9.74 20.94 -11.53
C ILE A 270 -9.38 22.26 -10.84
N THR A 271 -8.54 22.24 -9.81
CA THR A 271 -8.19 23.46 -9.07
C THR A 271 -7.37 24.42 -9.93
N GLY A 272 -6.44 23.92 -10.75
CA GLY A 272 -5.68 24.73 -11.71
C GLY A 272 -6.56 25.40 -12.76
N ARG A 273 -7.57 24.70 -13.30
CA ARG A 273 -8.57 25.28 -14.22
C ARG A 273 -9.43 26.33 -13.54
N MET A 274 -9.89 26.06 -12.32
CA MET A 274 -10.65 27.04 -11.54
C MET A 274 -9.83 28.33 -11.37
N GLU A 275 -8.58 28.24 -10.94
CA GLU A 275 -7.69 29.39 -10.78
C GLU A 275 -7.47 30.13 -12.11
N LYS A 276 -7.24 29.41 -13.21
CA LYS A 276 -7.08 29.99 -14.55
C LYS A 276 -8.29 30.82 -14.98
N LEU A 277 -9.50 30.39 -14.61
CA LEU A 277 -10.76 31.05 -14.92
C LEU A 277 -11.16 32.13 -13.90
N GLY A 278 -10.31 32.42 -12.91
CA GLY A 278 -10.61 33.36 -11.83
C GLY A 278 -11.66 32.84 -10.83
N LEU A 279 -11.89 31.53 -10.79
CA LEU A 279 -12.68 30.87 -9.77
C LEU A 279 -11.82 30.53 -8.56
N ARG A 280 -12.46 30.46 -7.41
CA ARG A 280 -11.82 30.10 -6.14
C ARG A 280 -11.81 28.59 -5.97
N ALA A 281 -10.65 27.95 -6.06
CA ALA A 281 -10.51 26.51 -5.82
C ALA A 281 -11.03 26.08 -4.43
N ASP A 282 -10.87 26.94 -3.42
CA ASP A 282 -11.38 26.70 -2.07
C ASP A 282 -12.91 26.75 -1.95
N SER A 283 -13.66 27.03 -3.03
CA SER A 283 -15.11 26.83 -3.06
C SER A 283 -15.52 25.36 -2.98
N LEU A 284 -14.58 24.43 -3.21
CA LEU A 284 -14.78 23.00 -3.00
C LEU A 284 -14.54 22.57 -1.54
N ALA A 285 -13.89 23.42 -0.73
CA ALA A 285 -13.49 23.12 0.64
C ALA A 285 -14.59 23.46 1.67
N ARG A 286 -14.45 22.95 2.90
CA ARG A 286 -15.28 23.36 4.05
C ARG A 286 -14.66 24.53 4.84
N LEU A 287 -13.38 24.79 4.64
CA LEU A 287 -12.64 25.92 5.22
C LEU A 287 -11.96 26.72 4.11
N PRO A 288 -11.81 28.05 4.28
CA PRO A 288 -11.14 28.88 3.30
C PRO A 288 -9.63 28.59 3.21
N GLY A 289 -9.06 28.87 2.04
CA GLY A 289 -7.64 28.73 1.73
C GLY A 289 -7.17 27.29 1.58
N GLN A 290 -5.88 27.14 1.32
CA GLN A 290 -5.20 25.86 1.16
C GLN A 290 -3.99 25.77 2.09
N THR A 291 -3.53 24.55 2.34
CA THR A 291 -2.26 24.29 3.03
C THR A 291 -1.35 23.47 2.13
N GLU A 292 -0.05 23.43 2.41
CA GLU A 292 0.90 22.51 1.74
C GLU A 292 0.44 21.03 1.74
N ARG A 293 -0.49 20.67 2.64
CA ARG A 293 -0.89 19.29 2.91
C ARG A 293 -2.29 18.94 2.44
N ASN A 294 -3.13 19.95 2.21
CA ASN A 294 -4.50 19.76 1.77
C ASN A 294 -4.95 20.98 0.99
N ALA A 295 -5.25 20.76 -0.29
CA ALA A 295 -5.83 21.77 -1.17
C ALA A 295 -7.29 22.06 -0.81
N LEU A 296 -8.04 21.06 -0.32
CA LEU A 296 -9.46 21.16 -0.01
C LEU A 296 -9.71 20.96 1.49
N ARG A 297 -9.44 22.01 2.26
CA ARG A 297 -9.50 21.99 3.73
C ARG A 297 -10.87 21.53 4.26
N GLY A 298 -10.85 20.60 5.22
CA GLY A 298 -12.03 20.01 5.84
C GLY A 298 -12.63 18.80 5.11
N ARG A 299 -12.04 18.39 3.97
CA ARG A 299 -12.33 17.14 3.26
C ARG A 299 -11.05 16.31 3.11
N ALA A 300 -11.17 15.00 3.10
CA ALA A 300 -10.06 14.10 2.82
C ALA A 300 -9.92 13.87 1.31
N LEU A 301 -8.73 14.10 0.77
CA LEU A 301 -8.36 13.70 -0.59
C LEU A 301 -7.68 12.34 -0.52
N PHE A 302 -8.22 11.33 -1.20
CA PHE A 302 -7.74 9.96 -1.10
C PHE A 302 -7.64 9.32 -2.48
N ASP A 303 -6.45 8.88 -2.88
CA ASP A 303 -6.21 8.29 -4.20
C ASP A 303 -6.47 6.78 -4.20
N LEU A 304 -7.47 6.34 -4.97
CA LEU A 304 -7.87 4.93 -5.02
C LEU A 304 -6.79 4.05 -5.66
N LEU A 305 -6.10 4.55 -6.69
CA LEU A 305 -5.02 3.86 -7.38
C LEU A 305 -3.86 3.53 -6.42
N THR A 306 -3.41 4.50 -5.64
CA THR A 306 -2.34 4.36 -4.65
C THR A 306 -2.77 3.42 -3.53
N ALA A 307 -4.02 3.55 -3.06
CA ALA A 307 -4.60 2.66 -2.06
C ALA A 307 -4.65 1.20 -2.55
N TYR A 308 -5.10 0.97 -3.79
CA TYR A 308 -5.16 -0.33 -4.44
C TYR A 308 -3.76 -0.95 -4.58
N LYS A 309 -2.79 -0.19 -5.10
CA LYS A 309 -1.39 -0.60 -5.23
C LYS A 309 -0.77 -1.06 -3.91
N LYS A 310 -1.10 -0.37 -2.81
CA LYS A 310 -0.57 -0.68 -1.48
C LYS A 310 -1.29 -1.85 -0.82
N MET A 311 -2.59 -2.01 -1.06
CA MET A 311 -3.38 -3.12 -0.53
C MET A 311 -2.97 -4.46 -1.17
N HIS A 312 -2.66 -4.44 -2.46
CA HIS A 312 -2.27 -5.62 -3.22
C HIS A 312 -0.75 -5.83 -3.18
N SER A 313 -0.32 -7.00 -2.67
CA SER A 313 1.10 -7.32 -2.54
C SER A 313 1.78 -7.71 -3.86
N SER A 314 1.01 -8.09 -4.88
CA SER A 314 1.53 -8.44 -6.21
C SER A 314 1.58 -7.21 -7.12
N LEU A 315 2.75 -7.02 -7.74
CA LEU A 315 2.89 -5.99 -8.78
C LEU A 315 2.14 -6.43 -10.04
N LYS A 316 1.23 -5.58 -10.51
CA LYS A 316 0.46 -5.81 -11.74
C LYS A 316 1.28 -5.39 -12.97
N GLU A 317 0.97 -5.98 -14.14
CA GLU A 317 1.59 -5.59 -15.41
C GLU A 317 1.30 -4.13 -15.75
N SER A 318 0.04 -3.73 -15.57
CA SER A 318 -0.47 -2.39 -15.78
C SER A 318 -1.36 -2.00 -14.59
N TYR A 319 -1.31 -0.72 -14.23
CA TYR A 319 -2.20 -0.13 -13.22
C TYR A 319 -3.17 0.90 -13.84
N ARG A 320 -3.35 0.84 -15.17
CA ARG A 320 -4.41 1.59 -15.83
C ARG A 320 -5.76 1.07 -15.36
N LEU A 321 -6.73 1.97 -15.24
CA LEU A 321 -8.07 1.60 -14.79
C LEU A 321 -8.66 0.48 -15.65
N ASP A 322 -8.54 0.55 -16.99
CA ASP A 322 -9.02 -0.50 -17.92
C ASP A 322 -8.42 -1.88 -17.62
N ALA A 323 -7.10 -1.93 -17.40
CA ALA A 323 -6.40 -3.19 -17.15
C ALA A 323 -6.76 -3.78 -15.78
N VAL A 324 -6.83 -2.94 -14.75
CA VAL A 324 -7.20 -3.38 -13.40
C VAL A 324 -8.67 -3.76 -13.35
N ALA A 325 -9.57 -3.02 -14.00
CA ALA A 325 -10.98 -3.35 -14.03
C ALA A 325 -11.25 -4.64 -14.80
N MET A 326 -10.51 -4.91 -15.88
CA MET A 326 -10.62 -6.19 -16.58
C MET A 326 -10.20 -7.37 -15.70
N GLU A 327 -9.13 -7.21 -14.91
CA GLU A 327 -8.67 -8.27 -14.00
C GLU A 327 -9.58 -8.43 -12.78
N GLU A 328 -10.04 -7.33 -12.20
CA GLU A 328 -10.79 -7.35 -10.95
C GLU A 328 -12.30 -7.55 -11.16
N LEU A 329 -12.88 -6.97 -12.20
CA LEU A 329 -14.33 -6.97 -12.46
C LEU A 329 -14.72 -7.78 -13.70
N GLY A 330 -13.78 -8.05 -14.61
CA GLY A 330 -14.09 -8.63 -15.92
C GLY A 330 -14.72 -7.63 -16.90
N GLU A 331 -14.55 -6.33 -16.62
CA GLU A 331 -15.15 -5.24 -17.38
C GLU A 331 -14.07 -4.35 -18.00
N GLN A 332 -14.39 -3.70 -19.12
CA GLN A 332 -13.49 -2.79 -19.82
C GLN A 332 -14.08 -1.39 -19.92
N LYS A 333 -13.21 -0.41 -20.16
CA LYS A 333 -13.63 0.95 -20.54
C LYS A 333 -14.38 0.94 -21.86
N VAL A 334 -15.23 1.93 -22.06
CA VAL A 334 -15.84 2.22 -23.36
C VAL A 334 -14.71 2.54 -24.36
N ARG A 335 -14.75 1.91 -25.53
CA ARG A 335 -13.76 2.14 -26.60
C ARG A 335 -14.26 3.23 -27.54
N TYR A 336 -13.37 4.14 -27.93
CA TYR A 336 -13.62 5.13 -28.97
C TYR A 336 -12.37 5.30 -29.84
N THR A 337 -12.51 6.05 -30.94
CA THR A 337 -11.40 6.39 -31.86
C THR A 337 -11.28 7.90 -31.96
N GLY A 338 -10.06 8.40 -32.13
CA GLY A 338 -9.77 9.84 -32.12
C GLY A 338 -9.43 10.36 -30.72
N THR A 339 -9.56 11.67 -30.53
CA THR A 339 -9.25 12.37 -29.28
C THR A 339 -10.50 12.53 -28.40
N ILE A 340 -10.33 12.82 -27.10
CA ILE A 340 -11.44 13.21 -26.22
C ILE A 340 -12.15 14.45 -26.77
N SER A 341 -11.40 15.39 -27.33
CA SER A 341 -11.93 16.60 -27.98
C SER A 341 -12.83 16.27 -29.18
N ASP A 342 -12.47 15.25 -29.96
CA ASP A 342 -13.31 14.74 -31.05
C ASP A 342 -14.60 14.11 -30.51
N LEU A 343 -14.50 13.33 -29.43
CA LEU A 343 -15.64 12.72 -28.76
C LEU A 343 -16.61 13.79 -28.23
N TRP A 344 -16.07 14.80 -27.56
CA TRP A 344 -16.81 15.96 -27.06
C TRP A 344 -17.56 16.71 -28.16
N LYS A 345 -16.89 17.00 -29.27
CA LYS A 345 -17.47 17.77 -30.39
C LYS A 345 -18.48 16.98 -31.22
N LYS A 346 -18.20 15.70 -31.49
CA LYS A 346 -18.94 14.89 -32.47
C LYS A 346 -19.93 13.93 -31.83
N GLN A 347 -19.62 13.40 -30.64
CA GLN A 347 -20.37 12.31 -30.00
C GLN A 347 -20.48 12.52 -28.47
N PRO A 348 -21.10 13.63 -28.01
CA PRO A 348 -21.14 13.98 -26.58
C PRO A 348 -21.88 12.94 -25.71
N ALA A 349 -22.83 12.17 -26.26
CA ALA A 349 -23.44 11.06 -25.52
C ALA A 349 -22.42 9.94 -25.24
N LEU A 350 -21.55 9.62 -26.20
CA LEU A 350 -20.51 8.61 -26.00
C LEU A 350 -19.43 9.10 -25.00
N LEU A 351 -19.15 10.41 -24.96
CA LEU A 351 -18.29 11.00 -23.92
C LEU A 351 -18.87 10.82 -22.51
N VAL A 352 -20.17 11.09 -22.34
CA VAL A 352 -20.85 10.89 -21.05
C VAL A 352 -20.84 9.41 -20.65
N GLU A 353 -21.07 8.50 -21.59
CA GLU A 353 -20.99 7.05 -21.32
C GLU A 353 -19.57 6.63 -20.92
N TYR A 354 -18.54 7.15 -21.60
CA TYR A 354 -17.13 6.89 -21.30
C TYR A 354 -16.74 7.32 -19.89
N ASN A 355 -16.98 8.59 -19.55
CA ASN A 355 -16.62 9.15 -18.25
C ASN A 355 -17.48 8.55 -17.11
N PHE A 356 -18.76 8.25 -17.35
CA PHE A 356 -19.58 7.46 -16.42
C PHE A 356 -18.97 6.08 -16.15
N LYS A 357 -18.53 5.39 -17.21
CA LYS A 357 -17.96 4.06 -17.07
C LYS A 357 -16.68 4.09 -16.24
N ASP A 358 -15.84 5.10 -16.40
CA ASP A 358 -14.62 5.24 -15.60
C ASP A 358 -14.91 5.39 -14.10
N VAL A 359 -15.88 6.22 -13.73
CA VAL A 359 -16.32 6.35 -12.33
C VAL A 359 -16.94 5.04 -11.84
N GLU A 360 -17.78 4.37 -12.64
CA GLU A 360 -18.39 3.08 -12.29
C GLU A 360 -17.33 2.01 -12.01
N LEU A 361 -16.28 1.90 -12.83
CA LEU A 361 -15.19 0.95 -12.62
C LEU A 361 -14.44 1.26 -11.31
N CYS A 362 -14.22 2.53 -10.97
CA CYS A 362 -13.64 2.93 -9.70
C CYS A 362 -14.51 2.51 -8.51
N VAL A 363 -15.83 2.73 -8.59
CA VAL A 363 -16.81 2.30 -7.57
C VAL A 363 -16.77 0.78 -7.42
N GLY A 364 -16.77 0.04 -8.54
CA GLY A 364 -16.72 -1.42 -8.56
C GLY A 364 -15.45 -1.98 -7.90
N ILE A 365 -14.28 -1.45 -8.25
CA ILE A 365 -12.99 -1.84 -7.65
C ILE A 365 -13.00 -1.55 -6.14
N ASN A 366 -13.43 -0.36 -5.73
CA ASN A 366 -13.50 -0.02 -4.31
C ASN A 366 -14.45 -0.95 -3.53
N LYS A 367 -15.62 -1.27 -4.09
CA LYS A 367 -16.62 -2.13 -3.46
C LYS A 367 -16.16 -3.58 -3.33
N LYS A 368 -15.42 -4.09 -4.31
CA LYS A 368 -14.91 -5.48 -4.30
C LYS A 368 -13.99 -5.73 -3.10
N ASP A 369 -13.06 -4.81 -2.82
CA ASP A 369 -12.02 -5.00 -1.80
C ASP A 369 -12.22 -4.14 -0.53
N ASN A 370 -13.28 -3.32 -0.48
CA ASN A 370 -13.54 -2.34 0.58
C ASN A 370 -12.35 -1.41 0.83
N ILE A 371 -11.74 -0.88 -0.24
CA ILE A 371 -10.43 -0.21 -0.18
C ILE A 371 -10.48 1.01 0.73
N ILE A 372 -11.39 1.96 0.45
CA ILE A 372 -11.48 3.21 1.21
C ILE A 372 -11.80 2.93 2.68
N ASP A 373 -12.76 2.04 2.97
CA ASP A 373 -13.15 1.73 4.35
C ASP A 373 -12.06 1.00 5.13
N PHE A 374 -11.28 0.13 4.48
CA PHE A 374 -10.11 -0.50 5.11
C PHE A 374 -9.09 0.54 5.59
N TYR A 375 -8.78 1.54 4.76
CA TYR A 375 -7.86 2.62 5.14
C TYR A 375 -8.49 3.61 6.13
N ARG A 376 -9.81 3.84 6.07
CA ARG A 376 -10.52 4.59 7.11
C ARG A 376 -10.43 3.89 8.46
N GLU A 377 -10.50 2.56 8.50
CA GLU A 377 -10.36 1.82 9.75
C GLU A 377 -8.93 1.92 10.31
N ILE A 378 -7.89 1.94 9.47
CA ILE A 378 -6.52 2.28 9.90
C ILE A 378 -6.49 3.69 10.50
N ALA A 379 -7.06 4.68 9.83
CA ALA A 379 -7.11 6.07 10.28
C ALA A 379 -7.81 6.20 11.64
N ARG A 380 -8.98 5.55 11.80
CA ARG A 380 -9.79 5.52 13.02
C ARG A 380 -9.14 4.75 14.15
N TYR A 381 -8.37 3.71 13.87
CA TYR A 381 -7.64 2.97 14.91
C TYR A 381 -6.44 3.78 15.44
N VAL A 382 -5.65 4.36 14.53
CA VAL A 382 -4.44 5.10 14.88
C VAL A 382 -4.73 6.53 15.37
N GLY A 383 -5.79 7.17 14.86
CA GLY A 383 -6.07 8.58 15.06
C GLY A 383 -5.25 9.49 14.13
N CYS A 384 -5.10 9.10 12.86
CA CYS A 384 -4.36 9.86 11.85
C CYS A 384 -5.25 10.27 10.66
N PRO A 385 -4.87 11.30 9.88
CA PRO A 385 -5.58 11.66 8.66
C PRO A 385 -5.61 10.51 7.65
N LEU A 386 -6.71 10.40 6.90
CA LEU A 386 -6.93 9.30 5.96
C LEU A 386 -5.84 9.21 4.87
N ASP A 387 -5.41 10.33 4.31
CA ASP A 387 -4.35 10.39 3.30
C ASP A 387 -3.00 9.85 3.82
N LYS A 388 -2.74 9.99 5.12
CA LYS A 388 -1.48 9.52 5.74
C LYS A 388 -1.43 8.01 5.87
N THR A 389 -2.56 7.31 5.79
CA THR A 389 -2.61 5.84 5.85
C THR A 389 -1.91 5.17 4.66
N LEU A 390 -1.81 5.87 3.53
CA LEU A 390 -1.07 5.42 2.35
C LEU A 390 0.45 5.39 2.60
N ASN A 391 0.97 6.09 3.62
CA ASN A 391 2.36 6.04 4.04
C ASN A 391 2.53 5.21 5.33
N SER A 392 3.07 4.00 5.20
CA SER A 392 3.26 3.05 6.32
C SER A 392 4.07 3.64 7.48
N SER A 393 5.14 4.39 7.17
CA SER A 393 5.99 5.01 8.20
C SER A 393 5.25 6.09 8.99
N SER A 394 4.33 6.82 8.36
CA SER A 394 3.53 7.86 9.01
C SER A 394 2.52 7.27 9.99
N VAL A 395 1.87 6.17 9.60
CA VAL A 395 0.93 5.43 10.45
C VAL A 395 1.60 4.96 11.74
N ILE A 396 2.73 4.25 11.61
CA ILE A 396 3.46 3.73 12.78
C ILE A 396 4.03 4.86 13.64
N ASP A 397 4.53 5.93 13.03
CA ASP A 397 5.07 7.06 13.76
C ASP A 397 4.03 7.75 14.66
N ILE A 398 2.83 8.02 14.13
CA ILE A 398 1.72 8.62 14.89
C ILE A 398 1.25 7.65 15.98
N TYR A 399 1.14 6.35 15.66
CA TYR A 399 0.71 5.35 16.64
C TYR A 399 1.69 5.23 17.82
N VAL A 400 2.99 5.26 17.54
CA VAL A 400 4.04 5.22 18.56
C VAL A 400 4.02 6.47 19.44
N LEU A 401 3.85 7.65 18.85
CA LEU A 401 3.69 8.90 19.61
C LEU A 401 2.49 8.83 20.55
N LYS A 402 1.36 8.34 20.05
CA LYS A 402 0.16 8.17 20.87
C LYS A 402 0.39 7.22 22.04
N LYS A 403 1.06 6.09 21.80
CA LYS A 403 1.35 5.10 22.86
C LYS A 403 2.43 5.56 23.84
N ALA A 404 3.30 6.48 23.44
CA ALA A 404 4.31 7.11 24.28
C ALA A 404 3.77 8.29 25.11
N PHE A 405 2.71 8.95 24.63
CA PHE A 405 2.15 10.15 25.27
C PHE A 405 1.84 9.91 26.75
N GLY A 406 2.24 10.85 27.60
CA GLY A 406 2.13 10.75 29.06
C GLY A 406 3.17 9.84 29.75
N LYS A 407 3.94 9.04 29.00
CA LYS A 407 5.01 8.17 29.53
C LYS A 407 6.40 8.67 29.17
N TYR A 408 6.62 8.95 27.89
CA TYR A 408 7.89 9.39 27.34
C TYR A 408 7.66 10.47 26.30
N VAL A 409 8.60 11.41 26.23
CA VAL A 409 8.71 12.32 25.09
C VAL A 409 9.69 11.73 24.07
N LEU A 410 9.28 11.67 22.81
CA LEU A 410 10.07 11.06 21.75
C LEU A 410 10.96 12.08 21.03
N PRO A 411 12.12 11.66 20.49
CA PRO A 411 12.91 12.55 19.64
C PRO A 411 12.08 13.03 18.43
N SER A 412 12.36 14.25 17.98
CA SER A 412 11.88 14.70 16.67
C SER A 412 12.52 13.85 15.57
N LYS A 413 11.83 13.69 14.44
CA LYS A 413 12.40 12.95 13.30
C LYS A 413 13.73 13.57 12.86
N GLY A 414 14.71 12.70 12.65
CA GLY A 414 16.00 13.02 12.05
C GLY A 414 16.41 11.93 11.08
N PHE A 415 17.52 12.14 10.38
CA PHE A 415 18.15 11.11 9.57
C PHE A 415 19.30 10.51 10.37
N ALA A 416 19.23 9.22 10.70
CA ALA A 416 20.36 8.49 11.26
C ALA A 416 21.26 7.97 10.13
N ASN A 417 22.58 7.92 10.37
CA ASN A 417 23.52 7.33 9.42
C ASN A 417 23.16 5.86 9.17
N ALA A 418 23.02 5.51 7.89
CA ALA A 418 22.67 4.18 7.42
C ALA A 418 23.92 3.29 7.33
N GLU A 419 24.55 2.99 8.47
CA GLU A 419 25.56 1.92 8.49
C GLU A 419 24.86 0.57 8.42
N GLU A 420 25.25 -0.25 7.45
CA GLU A 420 24.71 -1.60 7.28
C GLU A 420 25.04 -2.47 8.49
N PHE A 421 24.09 -3.33 8.89
CA PHE A 421 24.30 -4.38 9.88
C PHE A 421 23.92 -5.72 9.26
N GLU A 422 24.49 -6.81 9.80
CA GLU A 422 24.28 -8.14 9.26
C GLU A 422 22.78 -8.52 9.27
N GLY A 423 22.25 -8.90 8.11
CA GLY A 423 20.82 -9.19 7.90
C GLY A 423 20.39 -10.62 8.27
N ALA A 424 19.29 -11.08 7.67
CA ALA A 424 18.73 -12.41 7.91
C ALA A 424 19.64 -13.56 7.43
N THR A 425 19.52 -14.73 8.08
CA THR A 425 20.12 -15.98 7.58
C THR A 425 19.29 -16.53 6.44
N VAL A 426 19.96 -16.97 5.37
CA VAL A 426 19.36 -17.76 4.29
C VAL A 426 20.24 -19.00 4.11
N PHE A 427 19.66 -20.17 4.35
CA PHE A 427 20.37 -21.43 4.19
C PHE A 427 20.71 -21.70 2.72
N GLU A 428 21.77 -22.47 2.51
CA GLU A 428 22.21 -22.78 1.15
C GLU A 428 21.11 -23.55 0.40
N PRO A 429 20.72 -23.08 -0.79
CA PRO A 429 19.63 -23.67 -1.54
C PRO A 429 20.02 -25.04 -2.10
N SER A 430 19.18 -26.05 -1.87
CA SER A 430 19.21 -27.27 -2.68
C SER A 430 19.03 -26.97 -4.18
N LYS A 431 19.58 -27.85 -5.02
CA LYS A 431 19.46 -27.80 -6.49
C LYS A 431 18.62 -28.99 -6.98
N GLY A 432 17.73 -28.73 -7.92
CA GLY A 432 16.90 -29.75 -8.57
C GLY A 432 15.57 -29.97 -7.87
N VAL A 433 15.00 -31.17 -8.04
CA VAL A 433 13.67 -31.53 -7.52
C VAL A 433 13.79 -32.33 -6.23
N ARG A 434 12.89 -32.06 -5.28
CA ARG A 434 12.65 -32.80 -4.05
C ARG A 434 11.16 -33.13 -3.94
N GLU A 435 10.86 -34.27 -3.34
CA GLU A 435 9.49 -34.71 -3.11
C GLU A 435 9.15 -34.63 -1.63
N ASN A 436 7.85 -34.50 -1.35
CA ASN A 436 7.28 -34.43 0.00
C ASN A 436 7.96 -33.40 0.92
N VAL A 437 7.92 -32.13 0.52
CA VAL A 437 8.54 -31.03 1.25
C VAL A 437 7.48 -30.29 2.05
N VAL A 438 7.68 -30.15 3.36
CA VAL A 438 6.81 -29.36 4.24
C VAL A 438 7.47 -28.03 4.57
N VAL A 439 6.65 -26.99 4.74
CA VAL A 439 7.13 -25.65 5.11
C VAL A 439 6.65 -25.31 6.52
N LEU A 440 7.61 -24.98 7.37
CA LEU A 440 7.42 -24.52 8.74
C LEU A 440 7.87 -23.06 8.82
N ASP A 441 7.02 -22.17 9.33
CA ASP A 441 7.22 -20.71 9.30
C ASP A 441 7.06 -20.08 10.70
N LEU A 442 8.04 -19.28 11.11
CA LEU A 442 8.04 -18.56 12.39
C LEU A 442 7.13 -17.34 12.32
N LYS A 443 6.05 -17.36 13.11
CA LYS A 443 5.05 -16.28 13.13
C LYS A 443 5.69 -14.97 13.59
N SER A 444 5.70 -13.97 12.71
CA SER A 444 6.14 -12.61 13.03
C SER A 444 7.50 -12.59 13.74
N LEU A 445 8.48 -13.32 13.19
CA LEU A 445 9.80 -13.57 13.80
C LEU A 445 10.38 -12.35 14.52
N TYR A 446 10.54 -11.24 13.82
CA TYR A 446 11.20 -10.07 14.37
C TYR A 446 10.40 -9.31 15.44
N PRO A 447 9.09 -9.05 15.27
CA PRO A 447 8.24 -8.62 16.39
C PRO A 447 8.37 -9.53 17.62
N MET A 448 8.36 -10.86 17.44
CA MET A 448 8.45 -11.80 18.56
C MET A 448 9.84 -11.79 19.21
N ALA A 449 10.90 -11.57 18.43
CA ALA A 449 12.25 -11.34 18.95
C ALA A 449 12.29 -10.05 19.78
N MET A 450 11.78 -8.93 19.25
CA MET A 450 11.69 -7.66 19.99
C MET A 450 10.93 -7.83 21.32
N MET A 451 9.80 -8.54 21.31
CA MET A 451 9.07 -8.85 22.54
C MET A 451 9.87 -9.73 23.49
N THR A 452 10.55 -10.77 23.01
CA THR A 452 11.27 -11.73 23.88
C THR A 452 12.44 -11.05 24.61
N ILE A 453 13.28 -10.29 23.91
CA ILE A 453 14.42 -9.58 24.52
C ILE A 453 14.08 -8.17 25.04
N ASN A 454 12.81 -7.78 25.09
CA ASN A 454 12.36 -6.45 25.52
C ASN A 454 13.00 -5.30 24.72
N ALA A 455 13.22 -5.47 23.42
CA ALA A 455 14.04 -4.54 22.64
C ALA A 455 13.33 -3.19 22.43
N SER A 456 13.80 -2.15 23.11
CA SER A 456 13.32 -0.77 22.98
C SER A 456 14.41 0.23 23.45
N PRO A 457 14.37 1.51 23.03
CA PRO A 457 15.43 2.47 23.36
C PRO A 457 15.70 2.67 24.86
N GLU A 458 14.66 2.60 25.70
CA GLU A 458 14.71 2.81 27.15
C GLU A 458 15.13 1.56 27.95
N THR A 459 14.98 0.39 27.34
CA THR A 459 15.34 -0.90 27.96
C THR A 459 16.75 -1.32 27.59
N LYS A 460 17.28 -0.84 26.46
CA LYS A 460 18.66 -1.08 26.02
C LYS A 460 19.66 -0.57 27.08
N SER A 461 20.46 -1.48 27.62
CA SER A 461 21.37 -1.19 28.74
C SER A 461 22.51 -2.20 28.77
N PRO A 462 23.79 -1.79 28.90
CA PRO A 462 24.91 -2.72 29.07
C PRO A 462 24.72 -3.67 30.27
N ASP A 463 24.08 -3.19 31.34
CA ASP A 463 23.77 -3.98 32.54
C ASP A 463 22.45 -4.78 32.44
N GLY A 464 21.83 -4.82 31.25
CA GLY A 464 20.57 -5.53 31.05
C GLY A 464 20.70 -7.05 31.28
N GLU A 465 19.66 -7.66 31.83
CA GLU A 465 19.63 -9.10 32.10
C GLU A 465 19.34 -9.94 30.85
N LEU A 466 18.50 -9.42 29.95
CA LEU A 466 18.21 -10.06 28.67
C LEU A 466 19.35 -9.76 27.70
N ARG A 467 19.78 -10.76 26.92
CA ARG A 467 20.89 -10.62 25.98
C ARG A 467 20.49 -11.11 24.59
N ALA A 468 20.93 -10.40 23.57
CA ALA A 468 20.93 -10.90 22.20
C ALA A 468 22.23 -11.67 21.92
N PRO A 469 22.26 -12.58 20.94
CA PRO A 469 23.45 -13.35 20.57
C PRO A 469 24.67 -12.48 20.22
N ASN A 470 24.45 -11.27 19.70
CA ASN A 470 25.52 -10.32 19.40
C ASN A 470 26.03 -9.51 20.62
N GLY A 471 25.58 -9.85 21.84
CA GLY A 471 26.02 -9.25 23.09
C GLY A 471 25.26 -8.00 23.53
N ILE A 472 24.36 -7.46 22.71
CA ILE A 472 23.53 -6.31 23.09
C ILE A 472 22.52 -6.74 24.15
N ARG A 473 22.33 -5.89 25.17
CA ARG A 473 21.56 -6.22 26.37
C ARG A 473 20.41 -5.27 26.62
N PHE A 474 19.39 -5.81 27.28
CA PHE A 474 18.14 -5.14 27.59
C PHE A 474 17.66 -5.48 29.00
N LYS A 475 17.07 -4.51 29.68
CA LYS A 475 16.44 -4.70 30.99
C LYS A 475 15.23 -5.61 30.86
N LYS A 476 15.04 -6.50 31.84
CA LYS A 476 13.85 -7.36 31.90
C LYS A 476 12.58 -6.58 32.26
N HIS A 477 12.71 -5.58 33.14
CA HIS A 477 11.63 -4.72 33.60
C HIS A 477 12.05 -3.25 33.66
N PRO A 478 11.10 -2.30 33.47
CA PRO A 478 9.72 -2.52 33.02
C PRO A 478 9.67 -2.99 31.56
N ASP A 479 8.48 -3.35 31.08
CA ASP A 479 8.28 -3.58 29.65
C ASP A 479 8.56 -2.29 28.86
N GLY A 480 9.37 -2.41 27.82
CA GLY A 480 9.65 -1.32 26.90
C GLY A 480 8.43 -1.00 26.03
N LEU A 481 8.40 0.21 25.51
CA LEU A 481 7.33 0.78 24.70
C LEU A 481 7.01 -0.15 23.52
N THR A 482 8.03 -0.65 22.83
CA THR A 482 7.86 -1.60 21.73
C THR A 482 7.14 -2.87 22.15
N ARG A 483 7.55 -3.50 23.27
CA ARG A 483 6.92 -4.71 23.79
C ARG A 483 5.47 -4.44 24.17
N SER A 484 5.19 -3.35 24.88
CA SER A 484 3.82 -2.96 25.26
C SER A 484 2.93 -2.75 24.03
N ILE A 485 3.42 -2.04 23.01
CA ILE A 485 2.67 -1.78 21.78
C ILE A 485 2.29 -3.07 21.07
N ILE A 486 3.25 -3.97 20.87
CA ILE A 486 3.00 -5.23 20.15
C ILE A 486 2.09 -6.15 20.98
N SER A 487 2.26 -6.18 22.31
CA SER A 487 1.39 -6.94 23.21
C SER A 487 -0.07 -6.46 23.14
N ASP A 488 -0.30 -5.15 23.15
CA ASP A 488 -1.64 -4.56 23.00
C ASP A 488 -2.26 -4.97 21.64
N LEU A 489 -1.51 -4.81 20.55
CA LEU A 489 -1.96 -5.16 19.20
C LEU A 489 -2.34 -6.65 19.07
N LEU A 490 -1.54 -7.55 19.65
CA LEU A 490 -1.84 -8.99 19.64
C LEU A 490 -3.13 -9.29 20.39
N LYS A 491 -3.26 -8.75 21.60
CA LYS A 491 -4.44 -8.96 22.45
C LYS A 491 -5.71 -8.46 21.77
N GLU A 492 -5.70 -7.21 21.31
CA GLU A 492 -6.84 -6.62 20.62
C GLU A 492 -7.19 -7.40 19.35
N ARG A 493 -6.18 -7.88 18.61
CA ARG A 493 -6.41 -8.67 17.40
C ARG A 493 -7.10 -9.99 17.70
N ASP A 494 -6.70 -10.69 18.76
CA ASP A 494 -7.34 -11.93 19.15
C ASP A 494 -8.77 -11.70 19.65
N GLU A 495 -9.03 -10.61 20.38
CA GLU A 495 -10.39 -10.18 20.74
C GLU A 495 -11.27 -9.97 19.49
N LYS A 496 -10.77 -9.23 18.49
CA LYS A 496 -11.51 -9.01 17.23
C LYS A 496 -11.76 -10.30 16.44
N LYS A 497 -10.80 -11.23 16.42
CA LYS A 497 -11.00 -12.55 15.80
C LYS A 497 -12.03 -13.39 16.54
N ASN A 498 -12.02 -13.36 17.86
CA ASN A 498 -13.00 -14.08 18.67
C ASN A 498 -14.40 -13.51 18.44
N LEU A 499 -14.57 -12.19 18.45
CA LEU A 499 -15.83 -11.52 18.09
C LEU A 499 -16.28 -11.87 16.68
N ARG A 500 -15.40 -11.78 15.67
CA ARG A 500 -15.72 -12.18 14.29
C ARG A 500 -16.32 -13.59 14.23
N ASN A 501 -15.73 -14.54 14.97
CA ASN A 501 -16.17 -15.93 14.97
C ASN A 501 -17.53 -16.16 15.66
N THR A 502 -18.08 -15.18 16.39
CA THR A 502 -19.45 -15.27 16.94
C THR A 502 -20.53 -14.89 15.94
N PHE A 503 -20.17 -14.30 14.79
CA PHE A 503 -21.12 -13.86 13.77
C PHE A 503 -21.09 -14.77 12.52
N PRO A 504 -22.23 -14.93 11.82
CA PRO A 504 -22.28 -15.69 10.58
C PRO A 504 -21.32 -15.14 9.52
N PHE A 505 -20.66 -16.03 8.79
CA PHE A 505 -19.80 -15.68 7.67
C PHE A 505 -20.54 -14.78 6.67
N GLY A 506 -19.95 -13.64 6.31
CA GLY A 506 -20.54 -12.67 5.37
C GLY A 506 -21.56 -11.70 5.96
N SER A 507 -21.92 -11.81 7.25
CA SER A 507 -22.74 -10.77 7.91
C SER A 507 -21.98 -9.44 8.01
N PRO A 508 -22.67 -8.28 8.10
CA PRO A 508 -22.01 -6.98 8.27
C PRO A 508 -21.03 -6.95 9.45
N GLN A 509 -21.39 -7.58 10.57
CA GLN A 509 -20.53 -7.67 11.76
C GLN A 509 -19.32 -8.56 11.51
N TYR A 510 -19.48 -9.69 10.81
CA TYR A 510 -18.34 -10.53 10.43
C TYR A 510 -17.35 -9.75 9.55
N ILE A 511 -17.84 -9.04 8.53
CA ILE A 511 -17.01 -8.25 7.62
C ILE A 511 -16.27 -7.16 8.39
N LEU A 512 -16.95 -6.43 9.27
CA LEU A 512 -16.34 -5.40 10.11
C LEU A 512 -15.24 -5.96 11.02
N TYR A 513 -15.52 -7.02 11.78
CA TYR A 513 -14.51 -7.58 12.69
C TYR A 513 -13.36 -8.26 11.96
N ASP A 514 -13.61 -8.83 10.76
CA ASP A 514 -12.53 -9.34 9.91
C ASP A 514 -11.64 -8.21 9.39
N MET A 515 -12.23 -7.09 8.94
CA MET A 515 -11.50 -5.88 8.57
C MET A 515 -10.65 -5.37 9.73
N GLN A 516 -11.23 -5.26 10.94
CA GLN A 516 -10.52 -4.81 12.13
C GLN A 516 -9.32 -5.69 12.51
N GLN A 517 -9.48 -7.02 12.52
CA GLN A 517 -8.34 -7.90 12.83
C GLN A 517 -7.27 -7.87 11.73
N ASN A 518 -7.65 -7.64 10.47
CA ASN A 518 -6.73 -7.47 9.36
C ASN A 518 -5.96 -6.14 9.47
N VAL A 519 -6.62 -5.04 9.85
CA VAL A 519 -5.97 -3.75 10.15
C VAL A 519 -4.91 -3.91 11.24
N LEU A 520 -5.25 -4.56 12.35
CA LEU A 520 -4.31 -4.81 13.44
C LEU A 520 -3.11 -5.66 12.99
N LYS A 521 -3.35 -6.68 12.15
CA LYS A 521 -2.28 -7.48 11.53
C LYS A 521 -1.35 -6.60 10.69
N VAL A 522 -1.91 -5.72 9.86
CA VAL A 522 -1.13 -4.83 8.99
C VAL A 522 -0.29 -3.86 9.82
N ILE A 523 -0.85 -3.24 10.86
CA ILE A 523 -0.12 -2.32 11.75
C ILE A 523 1.03 -3.06 12.44
N MET A 524 0.77 -4.24 13.00
CA MET A 524 1.80 -5.05 13.67
C MET A 524 2.96 -5.43 12.74
N ASN A 525 2.66 -5.93 11.54
CA ASN A 525 3.70 -6.31 10.57
C ASN A 525 4.47 -5.08 10.06
N THR A 526 3.79 -3.95 9.91
CA THR A 526 4.41 -2.69 9.47
C THR A 526 5.33 -2.11 10.52
N TYR A 527 5.03 -2.27 11.83
CA TYR A 527 5.85 -1.75 12.92
C TYR A 527 7.31 -2.20 12.79
N TYR A 528 7.57 -3.49 12.58
CA TYR A 528 8.92 -4.00 12.38
C TYR A 528 9.57 -3.44 11.11
N GLY A 529 8.84 -3.43 9.98
CA GLY A 529 9.38 -2.87 8.73
C GLY A 529 9.83 -1.41 8.88
N VAL A 530 9.13 -0.63 9.71
CA VAL A 530 9.46 0.76 10.02
C VAL A 530 10.57 0.88 11.07
N SER A 531 10.74 -0.07 11.99
CA SER A 531 11.77 0.02 13.04
C SER A 531 13.19 -0.02 12.47
N GLY A 532 13.39 -0.67 11.32
CA GLY A 532 14.64 -0.67 10.56
C GLY A 532 14.82 0.55 9.63
N TYR A 533 13.84 1.43 9.52
CA TYR A 533 13.92 2.60 8.64
C TYR A 533 14.69 3.75 9.31
N THR A 534 15.74 4.23 8.68
CA THR A 534 16.67 5.23 9.25
C THR A 534 16.06 6.60 9.57
N ARG A 535 14.85 6.88 9.05
CA ARG A 535 14.08 8.09 9.39
C ARG A 535 12.99 7.86 10.45
N PHE A 536 12.80 6.63 10.91
CA PHE A 536 11.89 6.36 12.01
C PHE A 536 12.44 6.96 13.30
N ARG A 537 11.58 7.62 14.09
CA ARG A 537 12.04 8.38 15.27
C ARG A 537 12.67 7.50 16.36
N LEU A 538 12.30 6.21 16.43
CA LEU A 538 12.91 5.25 17.37
C LEU A 538 13.93 4.33 16.70
N PHE A 539 14.40 4.67 15.50
CA PHE A 539 15.46 3.91 14.85
C PHE A 539 16.70 3.85 15.74
N ASP A 540 17.19 2.64 15.98
CA ASP A 540 18.43 2.38 16.70
C ASP A 540 19.09 1.16 16.05
N ARG A 541 20.25 1.39 15.42
CA ARG A 541 21.00 0.37 14.66
C ARG A 541 21.33 -0.85 15.52
N GLU A 542 21.71 -0.63 16.78
CA GLU A 542 22.06 -1.71 17.70
C GLU A 542 20.83 -2.56 18.04
N ILE A 543 19.66 -1.94 18.20
CA ILE A 543 18.41 -2.68 18.35
C ILE A 543 18.11 -3.52 17.11
N GLY A 544 18.27 -2.97 15.90
CA GLY A 544 18.10 -3.71 14.65
C GLY A 544 19.07 -4.90 14.53
N ALA A 545 20.33 -4.70 14.89
CA ALA A 545 21.36 -5.75 14.91
C ALA A 545 21.05 -6.84 15.95
N ALA A 546 20.58 -6.46 17.15
CA ALA A 546 20.16 -7.40 18.18
C ALA A 546 19.01 -8.28 17.71
N VAL A 547 17.95 -7.68 17.15
CA VAL A 547 16.76 -8.39 16.66
C VAL A 547 17.11 -9.35 15.51
N THR A 548 17.95 -8.91 14.57
CA THR A 548 18.41 -9.79 13.48
C THR A 548 19.29 -10.92 13.98
N SER A 549 20.18 -10.69 14.96
CA SER A 549 20.99 -11.75 15.56
C SER A 549 20.15 -12.81 16.28
N VAL A 550 19.07 -12.40 16.98
CA VAL A 550 18.10 -13.33 17.57
C VAL A 550 17.40 -14.14 16.48
N GLY A 551 17.00 -13.49 15.38
CA GLY A 551 16.41 -14.16 14.22
C GLY A 551 17.32 -15.22 13.61
N ARG A 552 18.62 -14.93 13.44
CA ARG A 552 19.62 -15.89 12.97
C ARG A 552 19.81 -17.07 13.93
N ALA A 553 19.86 -16.80 15.23
CA ALA A 553 20.06 -17.85 16.22
C ALA A 553 18.85 -18.80 16.32
N ILE A 554 17.62 -18.29 16.29
CA ILE A 554 16.43 -19.14 16.41
C ILE A 554 16.17 -19.98 15.16
N ILE A 555 16.48 -19.47 13.96
CA ILE A 555 16.33 -20.28 12.74
C ILE A 555 17.36 -21.41 12.69
N GLU A 556 18.59 -21.17 13.18
CA GLU A 556 19.61 -22.21 13.30
C GLU A 556 19.24 -23.26 14.38
N HIS A 557 18.70 -22.82 15.51
CA HIS A 557 18.13 -23.72 16.53
C HIS A 557 16.99 -24.57 15.94
N THR A 558 16.08 -23.93 15.19
CA THR A 558 14.97 -24.62 14.51
C THR A 558 15.49 -25.68 13.55
N ARG A 559 16.51 -25.37 12.74
CA ARG A 559 17.16 -26.34 11.85
C ARG A 559 17.77 -27.49 12.64
N THR A 560 18.53 -27.20 13.69
CA THR A 560 19.20 -28.20 14.52
C THR A 560 18.20 -29.20 15.12
N VAL A 561 17.07 -28.72 15.66
CA VAL A 561 16.03 -29.58 16.23
C VAL A 561 15.33 -30.44 15.17
N ILE A 562 15.17 -29.93 13.95
CA ILE A 562 14.64 -30.72 12.82
C ILE A 562 15.62 -31.84 12.43
N GLU A 563 16.91 -31.51 12.31
CA GLU A 563 17.97 -32.46 11.93
C GLU A 563 18.18 -33.55 12.99
N GLN A 564 18.08 -33.20 14.29
CA GLN A 564 18.12 -34.17 15.40
C GLN A 564 16.97 -35.18 15.38
N GLN A 565 15.83 -34.84 14.79
CA GLN A 565 14.71 -35.76 14.57
C GLN A 565 14.92 -36.66 13.34
N GLY A 566 16.05 -36.54 12.65
CA GLY A 566 16.41 -37.35 11.48
C GLY A 566 15.85 -36.82 10.15
N TYR A 567 15.31 -35.61 10.12
CA TYR A 567 14.82 -34.96 8.90
C TYR A 567 15.87 -34.05 8.28
N THR A 568 15.69 -33.68 7.02
CA THR A 568 16.63 -32.80 6.31
C THR A 568 15.98 -31.46 5.99
N VAL A 569 16.61 -30.36 6.41
CA VAL A 569 16.24 -29.01 5.98
C VAL A 569 16.92 -28.72 4.64
N ILE A 570 16.13 -28.64 3.57
CA ILE A 570 16.65 -28.50 2.19
C ILE A 570 16.76 -27.05 1.72
N TYR A 571 16.14 -26.13 2.47
CA TYR A 571 16.20 -24.68 2.28
C TYR A 571 15.63 -23.97 3.51
N GLY A 572 15.98 -22.71 3.69
CA GLY A 572 15.33 -21.82 4.64
C GLY A 572 15.60 -20.36 4.30
N ASP A 573 14.59 -19.52 4.45
CA ASP A 573 14.63 -18.09 4.15
C ASP A 573 14.12 -17.32 5.35
N THR A 574 15.04 -16.71 6.11
CA THR A 574 14.78 -15.81 7.24
C THR A 574 14.01 -16.43 8.42
N ASP A 575 12.74 -16.73 8.23
CA ASP A 575 11.76 -17.21 9.21
C ASP A 575 11.15 -18.58 8.85
N SER A 576 11.47 -19.13 7.67
CA SER A 576 10.92 -20.40 7.19
C SER A 576 11.97 -21.49 7.00
N CYS A 577 11.57 -22.74 7.28
CA CYS A 577 12.33 -23.96 7.01
C CYS A 577 11.55 -24.89 6.08
N MET A 578 12.18 -25.30 4.98
CA MET A 578 11.65 -26.29 4.04
C MET A 578 12.27 -27.64 4.38
N VAL A 579 11.44 -28.56 4.84
CA VAL A 579 11.87 -29.85 5.38
C VAL A 579 11.44 -30.96 4.44
N GLN A 580 12.39 -31.78 4.00
CA GLN A 580 12.09 -32.98 3.23
C GLN A 580 11.69 -34.11 4.17
N LEU A 581 10.49 -34.65 3.98
CA LEU A 581 10.02 -35.84 4.67
C LEU A 581 10.17 -37.09 3.79
N PRO A 582 10.20 -38.30 4.38
CA PRO A 582 10.11 -39.54 3.62
C PRO A 582 8.86 -39.57 2.73
N PRO A 583 8.83 -40.37 1.66
CA PRO A 583 7.65 -40.50 0.82
C PRO A 583 6.48 -41.10 1.62
N LEU A 584 5.55 -40.25 2.04
CA LEU A 584 4.39 -40.58 2.84
C LEU A 584 3.14 -40.13 2.09
N ASP A 585 1.98 -40.72 2.41
CA ASP A 585 0.71 -40.14 2.00
C ASP A 585 0.49 -38.78 2.66
N LYS A 586 -0.45 -37.99 2.11
CA LYS A 586 -0.69 -36.61 2.55
C LYS A 586 -1.07 -36.54 4.03
N ASP A 587 -1.93 -37.44 4.52
CA ASP A 587 -2.42 -37.40 5.90
C ASP A 587 -1.32 -37.75 6.90
N LYS A 588 -0.48 -38.75 6.58
CA LYS A 588 0.73 -39.05 7.36
C LYS A 588 1.75 -37.92 7.32
N THR A 589 1.89 -37.24 6.17
CA THR A 589 2.74 -36.06 6.03
C THR A 589 2.25 -34.92 6.93
N ILE A 590 0.94 -34.66 6.96
CA ILE A 590 0.33 -33.69 7.88
C ILE A 590 0.61 -34.08 9.33
N ALA A 591 0.38 -35.34 9.70
CA ALA A 591 0.63 -35.82 11.07
C ALA A 591 2.09 -35.66 11.49
N ALA A 592 3.04 -36.02 10.62
CA ALA A 592 4.47 -35.85 10.87
C ALA A 592 4.85 -34.37 10.99
N ALA A 593 4.36 -33.51 10.08
CA ALA A 593 4.61 -32.07 10.14
C ALA A 593 4.06 -31.42 11.42
N ARG A 594 2.87 -31.84 11.88
CA ARG A 594 2.29 -31.41 13.15
C ARG A 594 3.09 -31.89 14.37
N ALA A 595 3.66 -33.09 14.31
CA ALA A 595 4.55 -33.59 15.35
C ALA A 595 5.84 -32.76 15.42
N ILE A 596 6.46 -32.45 14.27
CA ILE A 596 7.63 -31.57 14.17
C ILE A 596 7.30 -30.17 14.71
N GLU A 597 6.18 -29.57 14.29
CA GLU A 597 5.69 -28.28 14.79
C GLU A 597 5.56 -28.28 16.32
N LYS A 598 4.99 -29.32 16.91
CA LYS A 598 4.84 -29.45 18.37
C LYS A 598 6.20 -29.51 19.07
N THR A 599 7.12 -30.35 18.59
CA THR A 599 8.47 -30.47 19.15
C THR A 599 9.24 -29.15 19.08
N LEU A 600 9.18 -28.46 17.93
CA LEU A 600 9.84 -27.18 17.75
C LEU A 600 9.33 -26.11 18.70
N ASN A 601 8.00 -25.95 18.80
CA ASN A 601 7.41 -24.97 19.71
C ASN A 601 7.79 -25.27 21.18
N ALA A 602 7.89 -26.54 21.58
CA ALA A 602 8.36 -26.90 22.92
C ALA A 602 9.84 -26.56 23.15
N SER A 603 10.68 -26.66 22.11
CA SER A 603 12.12 -26.37 22.21
C SER A 603 12.46 -24.88 22.38
N TYR A 604 11.56 -23.96 22.01
CA TYR A 604 11.85 -22.53 22.06
C TYR A 604 11.97 -21.96 23.47
N GLN A 605 11.39 -22.62 24.48
CA GLN A 605 11.57 -22.23 25.88
C GLN A 605 13.01 -22.45 26.34
N GLU A 606 13.61 -23.59 25.97
CA GLU A 606 15.01 -23.89 26.27
C GLU A 606 15.94 -22.92 25.54
N PHE A 607 15.72 -22.70 24.24
CA PHE A 607 16.44 -21.70 23.46
C PHE A 607 16.38 -20.30 24.10
N ALA A 608 15.19 -19.82 24.45
CA ALA A 608 15.02 -18.51 25.04
C ALA A 608 15.75 -18.37 26.38
N LYS A 609 15.74 -19.41 27.20
CA LYS A 609 16.44 -19.41 28.50
C LYS A 609 17.96 -19.45 28.33
N ALA A 610 18.46 -20.33 27.46
CA ALA A 610 19.89 -20.55 27.26
C ALA A 610 20.56 -19.41 26.49
N GLU A 611 20.00 -19.01 25.36
CA GLU A 611 20.60 -18.02 24.46
C GLU A 611 20.28 -16.59 24.91
N LEU A 612 19.01 -16.33 25.27
CA LEU A 612 18.51 -14.98 25.49
C LEU A 612 18.40 -14.56 26.96
N ASN A 613 18.58 -15.50 27.88
CA ASN A 613 18.28 -15.35 29.31
C ASN A 613 16.83 -14.91 29.58
N ALA A 614 15.89 -15.30 28.72
CA ALA A 614 14.49 -14.94 28.82
C ALA A 614 13.68 -16.09 29.46
N ASP A 615 12.94 -15.80 30.52
CA ASP A 615 12.03 -16.78 31.15
C ASP A 615 10.74 -16.96 30.37
N VAL A 616 10.36 -15.96 29.58
CA VAL A 616 9.15 -15.93 28.75
C VAL A 616 9.57 -15.55 27.33
N HIS A 617 9.06 -16.29 26.35
CA HIS A 617 9.26 -15.98 24.93
C HIS A 617 7.94 -15.89 24.18
N PHE A 618 8.00 -15.29 23.00
CA PHE A 618 6.84 -15.10 22.13
C PHE A 618 6.97 -15.84 20.79
N PHE A 619 8.06 -16.60 20.60
CA PHE A 619 8.26 -17.39 19.40
C PHE A 619 7.23 -18.50 19.25
N SER A 620 6.72 -18.66 18.03
CA SER A 620 5.91 -19.80 17.63
C SER A 620 6.14 -20.10 16.16
N ILE A 621 6.31 -21.38 15.83
CA ILE A 621 6.40 -21.85 14.45
C ILE A 621 5.09 -22.53 14.05
N LYS A 622 4.70 -22.40 12.78
CA LYS A 622 3.49 -22.98 12.21
C LYS A 622 3.83 -23.89 11.04
N PHE A 623 3.17 -25.03 10.95
CA PHE A 623 3.09 -25.79 9.71
C PHE A 623 2.16 -25.08 8.71
N GLU A 624 2.73 -24.56 7.62
CA GLU A 624 2.04 -23.72 6.66
C GLU A 624 1.52 -24.53 5.46
N LYS A 625 2.38 -25.35 4.83
CA LYS A 625 2.06 -25.99 3.54
C LYS A 625 2.86 -27.25 3.23
N ILE A 626 2.33 -28.07 2.32
CA ILE A 626 2.98 -29.25 1.72
C ILE A 626 3.17 -29.03 0.22
N TYR A 627 4.40 -29.20 -0.23
CA TYR A 627 4.73 -29.39 -1.63
C TYR A 627 4.90 -30.88 -1.94
N LYS A 628 4.08 -31.41 -2.85
CA LYS A 628 4.28 -32.77 -3.37
C LYS A 628 5.62 -32.88 -4.09
N ARG A 629 5.91 -31.88 -4.92
CA ARG A 629 7.19 -31.66 -5.59
C ARG A 629 7.63 -30.23 -5.40
N PHE A 630 8.92 -30.06 -5.14
CA PHE A 630 9.58 -28.80 -4.90
C PHE A 630 10.83 -28.72 -5.78
N PHE A 631 10.89 -27.73 -6.66
CA PHE A 631 12.03 -27.44 -7.51
C PHE A 631 12.74 -26.18 -7.00
N GLN A 632 14.06 -26.24 -6.93
CA GLN A 632 14.88 -25.07 -6.62
C GLN A 632 16.07 -24.94 -7.56
N ALA A 633 16.29 -23.73 -8.07
CA ALA A 633 17.29 -23.45 -9.09
C ALA A 633 18.72 -23.27 -8.52
N GLY A 634 18.99 -23.72 -7.30
CA GLY A 634 20.27 -23.52 -6.62
C GLY A 634 20.61 -22.05 -6.34
N LYS A 635 19.60 -21.16 -6.30
CA LYS A 635 19.74 -19.75 -5.94
C LYS A 635 18.73 -19.37 -4.86
N LYS A 636 19.16 -18.50 -3.95
CA LYS A 636 18.32 -17.96 -2.88
C LYS A 636 17.07 -17.31 -3.49
N LYS A 637 15.92 -17.53 -2.83
CA LYS A 637 14.59 -17.02 -3.22
C LYS A 637 14.13 -17.41 -4.63
N ARG A 638 14.62 -18.51 -5.21
CA ARG A 638 14.20 -18.99 -6.54
C ARG A 638 13.78 -20.46 -6.52
N TYR A 639 12.52 -20.69 -6.17
CA TYR A 639 11.93 -22.04 -6.11
C TYR A 639 10.49 -22.07 -6.65
N ALA A 640 10.02 -23.26 -7.00
CA ALA A 640 8.65 -23.55 -7.39
C ALA A 640 8.18 -24.84 -6.72
N GLY A 641 6.89 -24.97 -6.41
CA GLY A 641 6.36 -26.17 -5.79
C GLY A 641 4.91 -26.46 -6.18
N ASN A 642 4.59 -27.74 -6.38
CA ASN A 642 3.21 -28.21 -6.50
C ASN A 642 2.62 -28.31 -5.10
N LEU A 643 1.82 -27.31 -4.77
CA LEU A 643 1.20 -27.10 -3.48
C LEU A 643 -0.08 -27.94 -3.40
N ILE A 644 -0.08 -28.95 -2.53
CA ILE A 644 -1.20 -29.90 -2.38
C ILE A 644 -2.01 -29.70 -1.10
N TRP A 645 -1.49 -28.89 -0.17
CA TRP A 645 -2.13 -28.59 1.10
C TRP A 645 -1.59 -27.27 1.66
N LYS A 646 -2.48 -26.42 2.17
CA LYS A 646 -2.12 -25.15 2.82
C LYS A 646 -3.06 -24.81 3.97
N GLU A 647 -2.50 -24.61 5.16
CA GLU A 647 -3.19 -24.13 6.36
C GLU A 647 -4.53 -24.82 6.69
N GLY A 648 -4.61 -26.14 6.50
CA GLY A 648 -5.82 -26.93 6.78
C GLY A 648 -6.77 -27.09 5.59
N LYS A 649 -6.43 -26.57 4.42
CA LYS A 649 -7.19 -26.73 3.18
C LYS A 649 -6.41 -27.55 2.17
N ASP A 650 -7.14 -28.44 1.51
CA ASP A 650 -6.65 -29.09 0.29
C ASP A 650 -6.67 -28.10 -0.86
N VAL A 651 -5.58 -28.08 -1.60
CA VAL A 651 -5.36 -27.20 -2.76
C VAL A 651 -4.61 -27.99 -3.82
N ASP A 652 -4.64 -27.53 -5.07
CA ASP A 652 -3.77 -28.05 -6.13
C ASP A 652 -3.31 -26.87 -6.98
N GLU A 653 -2.23 -26.25 -6.54
CA GLU A 653 -1.74 -25.00 -7.11
C GLU A 653 -0.23 -25.08 -7.37
N THR A 654 0.26 -24.20 -8.23
CA THR A 654 1.69 -24.02 -8.46
C THR A 654 2.17 -22.75 -7.76
N ASP A 655 2.96 -22.90 -6.71
CA ASP A 655 3.61 -21.78 -6.02
C ASP A 655 4.97 -21.51 -6.66
N ILE A 656 5.27 -20.26 -7.04
CA ILE A 656 6.52 -19.87 -7.71
C ILE A 656 7.07 -18.62 -7.03
N VAL A 657 8.30 -18.67 -6.54
CA VAL A 657 8.93 -17.58 -5.78
C VAL A 657 10.20 -17.09 -6.46
N GLY A 658 10.31 -15.77 -6.59
CA GLY A 658 11.46 -15.00 -7.10
C GLY A 658 11.88 -15.23 -8.56
N PHE A 659 11.08 -15.97 -9.32
CA PHE A 659 11.22 -16.06 -10.77
C PHE A 659 10.55 -14.87 -11.49
N GLU A 660 10.94 -14.68 -12.75
CA GLU A 660 10.53 -13.60 -13.62
C GLU A 660 9.01 -13.50 -13.78
N ILE A 661 8.27 -14.59 -13.62
CA ILE A 661 6.80 -14.68 -13.70
C ILE A 661 6.07 -13.64 -12.82
N ARG A 662 6.58 -13.35 -11.61
CA ARG A 662 5.95 -12.42 -10.66
C ARG A 662 6.40 -10.97 -10.86
N ARG A 663 7.32 -10.71 -11.77
CA ARG A 663 7.80 -9.34 -12.03
C ARG A 663 6.91 -8.66 -13.06
N SER A 664 6.67 -7.38 -12.84
CA SER A 664 5.82 -6.58 -13.72
C SER A 664 6.54 -6.09 -14.97
N ASP A 665 7.87 -6.21 -15.04
CA ASP A 665 8.74 -5.87 -16.17
C ASP A 665 9.08 -7.08 -17.06
N THR A 666 8.40 -8.21 -16.85
CA THR A 666 8.56 -9.44 -17.64
C THR A 666 7.48 -9.53 -18.73
N PRO A 667 7.83 -9.88 -19.99
CA PRO A 667 6.86 -10.09 -21.07
C PRO A 667 5.87 -11.22 -20.78
N GLN A 668 4.64 -11.11 -21.31
CA GLN A 668 3.60 -12.13 -21.11
C GLN A 668 4.04 -13.52 -21.58
N ILE A 669 4.67 -13.59 -22.76
CA ILE A 669 5.16 -14.87 -23.29
C ILE A 669 6.19 -15.53 -22.36
N THR A 670 7.05 -14.73 -21.74
CA THR A 670 8.04 -15.22 -20.77
C THR A 670 7.35 -15.81 -19.55
N LYS A 671 6.33 -15.12 -19.03
CA LYS A 671 5.54 -15.61 -17.89
C LYS A 671 4.84 -16.93 -18.23
N LEU A 672 4.19 -17.01 -19.39
CA LEU A 672 3.46 -18.18 -19.84
C LEU A 672 4.39 -19.39 -20.02
N VAL A 673 5.49 -19.22 -20.76
CA VAL A 673 6.44 -20.30 -21.04
C VAL A 673 7.14 -20.72 -19.75
N GLN A 674 7.58 -19.78 -18.92
CA GLN A 674 8.20 -20.09 -17.64
C GLN A 674 7.23 -20.83 -16.70
N LYS A 675 5.98 -20.36 -16.58
CA LYS A 675 4.94 -21.03 -15.79
C LYS A 675 4.75 -22.46 -16.27
N ARG A 676 4.57 -22.65 -17.58
CA ARG A 676 4.34 -23.96 -18.16
C ARG A 676 5.52 -24.90 -17.91
N VAL A 677 6.75 -24.46 -18.17
CA VAL A 677 7.95 -25.27 -17.86
C VAL A 677 8.00 -25.68 -16.38
N MET A 678 7.69 -24.76 -15.46
CA MET A 678 7.62 -25.10 -14.03
C MET A 678 6.54 -26.13 -13.73
N GLU A 679 5.33 -25.96 -14.27
CA GLU A 679 4.23 -26.93 -14.11
C GLU A 679 4.63 -28.32 -14.64
N MET A 680 5.29 -28.38 -15.81
CA MET A 680 5.80 -29.62 -16.40
C MET A 680 6.82 -30.30 -15.48
N ILE A 681 7.80 -29.55 -14.96
CA ILE A 681 8.79 -30.05 -13.99
C ILE A 681 8.10 -30.60 -12.73
N LEU A 682 7.13 -29.86 -12.19
CA LEU A 682 6.40 -30.23 -10.98
C LEU A 682 5.45 -31.42 -11.20
N ALA A 683 4.92 -31.59 -12.42
CA ALA A 683 4.17 -32.77 -12.82
C ALA A 683 5.08 -34.00 -13.05
N GLY A 684 6.38 -33.79 -13.29
CA GLY A 684 7.37 -34.84 -13.51
C GLY A 684 7.72 -35.14 -14.94
N GLU A 685 7.37 -34.25 -15.86
CA GLU A 685 7.81 -34.40 -17.23
C GLU A 685 9.34 -34.30 -17.29
N GLY A 686 9.93 -35.29 -17.96
CA GLY A 686 11.37 -35.35 -18.19
C GLY A 686 11.82 -34.42 -19.31
N TYR A 687 13.12 -34.47 -19.58
CA TYR A 687 13.81 -33.68 -20.58
C TYR A 687 13.11 -33.65 -21.95
N GLU A 688 12.71 -34.81 -22.49
CA GLU A 688 12.11 -34.91 -23.83
C GLU A 688 10.78 -34.15 -23.97
N GLY A 689 9.92 -34.20 -22.94
CA GLY A 689 8.64 -33.49 -22.95
C GLY A 689 8.83 -31.97 -22.94
N ILE A 690 9.72 -31.48 -22.06
CA ILE A 690 10.04 -30.05 -21.96
C ILE A 690 10.78 -29.56 -23.21
N LYS A 691 11.68 -30.37 -23.77
CA LYS A 691 12.37 -30.09 -25.03
C LYS A 691 11.39 -29.95 -26.19
N ALA A 692 10.42 -30.85 -26.31
CA ALA A 692 9.39 -30.77 -27.35
C ALA A 692 8.58 -29.47 -27.23
N PHE A 693 8.10 -29.15 -26.02
CA PHE A 693 7.36 -27.92 -25.74
C PHE A 693 8.17 -26.66 -26.10
N LEU A 694 9.41 -26.57 -25.59
CA LEU A 694 10.28 -25.42 -25.87
C LEU A 694 10.64 -25.33 -27.36
N GLY A 695 10.86 -26.46 -28.03
CA GLY A 695 11.09 -26.51 -29.47
C GLY A 695 9.92 -25.93 -30.29
N ASP A 696 8.69 -26.22 -29.90
CA ASP A 696 7.50 -25.67 -30.56
C ASP A 696 7.31 -24.18 -30.28
N VAL A 697 7.57 -23.73 -29.05
CA VAL A 697 7.62 -22.30 -28.70
C VAL A 697 8.65 -21.58 -29.57
N ILE A 698 9.87 -22.11 -29.68
CA ILE A 698 10.96 -21.52 -30.48
C ILE A 698 10.56 -21.43 -31.96
N LYS A 699 10.01 -22.51 -32.54
CA LYS A 699 9.53 -22.51 -33.94
C LYS A 699 8.44 -21.46 -34.16
N LYS A 700 7.46 -21.37 -33.25
CA LYS A 700 6.36 -20.39 -33.32
C LYS A 700 6.90 -18.96 -33.22
N TYR A 701 7.87 -18.72 -32.34
CA TYR A 701 8.50 -17.43 -32.15
C TYR A 701 9.25 -16.96 -33.40
N ARG A 702 10.09 -17.83 -33.98
CA ARG A 702 10.83 -17.54 -35.22
C ARG A 702 9.94 -17.33 -36.43
N ALA A 703 8.78 -17.97 -36.45
CA ALA A 703 7.75 -17.76 -37.48
C ALA A 703 6.96 -16.46 -37.31
N GLY A 704 7.25 -15.63 -36.29
CA GLY A 704 6.55 -14.37 -36.04
C GLY A 704 5.07 -14.54 -35.66
N LYS A 705 4.69 -15.69 -35.08
CA LYS A 705 3.29 -16.05 -34.78
C LYS A 705 2.80 -15.62 -33.39
N TYR A 706 3.59 -14.84 -32.66
CA TYR A 706 3.17 -14.21 -31.41
C TYR A 706 2.89 -12.72 -31.65
N THR A 707 1.91 -12.18 -30.95
CA THR A 707 1.55 -10.77 -31.02
C THR A 707 2.59 -9.89 -30.34
N LEU A 708 2.60 -8.60 -30.66
CA LEU A 708 3.48 -7.63 -29.98
C LEU A 708 3.15 -7.53 -28.50
N ASP A 709 1.86 -7.65 -28.14
CA ASP A 709 1.45 -7.63 -26.75
C ASP A 709 2.01 -8.80 -25.93
N GLU A 710 2.14 -9.97 -26.54
CA GLU A 710 2.73 -11.15 -25.91
C GLU A 710 4.24 -11.03 -25.70
N ILE A 711 4.97 -10.50 -26.70
CA ILE A 711 6.44 -10.49 -26.71
C ILE A 711 7.05 -9.19 -26.16
N GLY A 712 6.32 -8.09 -26.20
CA GLY A 712 6.81 -6.76 -25.83
C GLY A 712 7.27 -6.73 -24.38
N ILE A 713 8.45 -6.16 -24.14
CA ILE A 713 9.06 -6.14 -22.81
C ILE A 713 8.61 -4.88 -22.06
N PRO A 714 7.77 -4.97 -21.01
CA PRO A 714 7.34 -3.80 -20.28
C PRO A 714 8.51 -3.13 -19.54
N GLY A 715 8.50 -1.81 -19.44
CA GLY A 715 9.50 -1.05 -18.71
C GLY A 715 8.98 0.31 -18.26
N GLY A 716 9.19 0.66 -16.99
CA GLY A 716 8.72 1.92 -16.42
C GLY A 716 9.68 3.07 -16.72
N ILE A 717 9.12 4.26 -16.97
CA ILE A 717 9.86 5.51 -17.10
C ILE A 717 9.70 6.26 -15.77
N GLY A 718 10.75 6.28 -14.95
CA GLY A 718 10.73 6.81 -13.58
C GLY A 718 11.06 8.30 -13.46
N LYS A 719 11.68 8.89 -14.48
CA LYS A 719 12.06 10.31 -14.55
C LYS A 719 11.53 10.94 -15.84
N ALA A 720 11.65 12.26 -16.00
CA ALA A 720 11.45 12.85 -17.33
C ALA A 720 12.49 12.23 -18.29
N LEU A 721 12.14 12.08 -19.57
CA LEU A 721 13.00 11.39 -20.53
C LEU A 721 14.37 12.05 -20.69
N ASP A 722 14.47 13.36 -20.45
CA ASP A 722 15.70 14.14 -20.54
C ASP A 722 16.56 14.11 -19.26
N ASP A 723 16.05 13.54 -18.15
CA ASP A 723 16.75 13.43 -16.86
C ASP A 723 17.52 12.10 -16.70
N TYR A 724 17.61 11.30 -17.76
CA TYR A 724 18.37 10.05 -17.78
C TYR A 724 19.81 10.31 -18.21
N ASP A 725 20.78 9.92 -17.37
CA ASP A 725 22.21 10.08 -17.66
C ASP A 725 22.67 9.27 -18.88
N ASN A 726 22.02 8.12 -19.11
CA ASN A 726 22.20 7.28 -20.29
C ASN A 726 20.84 6.73 -20.73
N ASP A 727 20.53 6.88 -22.03
CA ASP A 727 19.30 6.34 -22.59
C ASP A 727 19.46 4.84 -22.83
N ASP A 728 18.86 4.04 -21.94
CA ASP A 728 18.75 2.60 -22.15
C ASP A 728 17.75 2.27 -23.30
N ALA A 729 17.60 0.99 -23.63
CA ALA A 729 16.68 0.58 -24.71
C ALA A 729 15.23 1.04 -24.49
N GLN A 730 14.78 1.15 -23.24
CA GLN A 730 13.43 1.62 -22.91
C GLN A 730 13.31 3.13 -23.17
N VAL A 731 14.28 3.92 -22.71
CA VAL A 731 14.28 5.39 -22.88
C VAL A 731 14.44 5.77 -24.36
N ARG A 732 15.36 5.12 -25.09
CA ARG A 732 15.55 5.36 -26.53
C ARG A 732 14.29 5.03 -27.33
N GLY A 733 13.66 3.88 -27.05
CA GLY A 733 12.43 3.47 -27.70
C GLY A 733 11.27 4.43 -27.43
N ALA A 734 11.18 4.96 -26.20
CA ALA A 734 10.16 5.92 -25.81
C ALA A 734 10.35 7.29 -26.47
N LYS A 735 11.58 7.84 -26.45
CA LYS A 735 11.91 9.11 -27.14
C LYS A 735 11.60 9.02 -28.63
N TYR A 736 12.03 7.93 -29.27
CA TYR A 736 11.76 7.69 -30.69
C TYR A 736 10.25 7.62 -31.00
N ALA A 737 9.49 6.88 -30.21
CA ALA A 737 8.04 6.75 -30.41
C ALA A 737 7.32 8.10 -30.23
N ASN A 738 7.72 8.90 -29.23
CA ASN A 738 7.13 10.22 -29.02
C ASN A 738 7.38 11.15 -30.21
N GLU A 739 8.61 11.16 -30.72
CA GLU A 739 9.00 12.03 -31.82
C GLU A 739 8.29 11.66 -33.13
N HIS A 740 8.30 10.36 -33.47
CA HIS A 740 7.93 9.89 -34.81
C HIS A 740 6.58 9.21 -34.91
N LEU A 741 6.05 8.66 -33.82
CA LEU A 741 4.72 8.03 -33.75
C LEU A 741 3.70 8.86 -32.96
N LYS A 742 4.12 10.02 -32.43
CA LYS A 742 3.27 10.93 -31.65
C LYS A 742 2.65 10.26 -30.42
N THR A 743 3.38 9.32 -29.82
CA THR A 743 3.06 8.81 -28.48
C THR A 743 3.42 9.85 -27.42
N GLU A 744 2.95 9.64 -26.19
CA GLU A 744 3.19 10.56 -25.05
C GLU A 744 3.81 9.83 -23.85
N PHE A 745 4.84 9.02 -24.09
CA PHE A 745 5.54 8.34 -23.01
C PHE A 745 6.36 9.32 -22.17
N GLY A 746 6.15 9.32 -20.86
CA GLY A 746 6.84 10.21 -19.92
C GLY A 746 6.98 9.59 -18.54
N LYS A 747 7.31 10.40 -17.54
CA LYS A 747 7.42 9.96 -16.15
C LYS A 747 6.11 9.29 -15.70
N GLY A 748 6.21 8.06 -15.18
CA GLY A 748 5.07 7.24 -14.77
C GLY A 748 4.54 6.30 -15.85
N SER A 749 4.87 6.53 -17.12
CA SER A 749 4.49 5.61 -18.21
C SER A 749 5.22 4.28 -18.09
N LYS A 750 4.60 3.21 -18.59
CA LYS A 750 5.20 1.87 -18.63
C LYS A 750 5.02 1.19 -20.00
N PRO A 751 5.59 1.75 -21.09
CA PRO A 751 5.44 1.15 -22.40
C PRO A 751 6.11 -0.22 -22.51
N LYS A 752 5.72 -0.98 -23.53
CA LYS A 752 6.40 -2.20 -23.95
C LYS A 752 7.46 -1.83 -24.98
N ARG A 753 8.64 -2.44 -24.91
CA ARG A 753 9.68 -2.30 -25.94
C ARG A 753 9.84 -3.57 -26.76
N ILE A 754 10.13 -3.38 -28.04
CA ILE A 754 10.53 -4.42 -28.99
C ILE A 754 11.81 -3.99 -29.70
N TYR A 755 12.67 -4.95 -30.01
CA TYR A 755 13.88 -4.70 -30.78
C TYR A 755 13.57 -4.77 -32.28
N ILE A 756 14.14 -3.84 -33.03
CA ILE A 756 13.89 -3.63 -34.45
C ILE A 756 15.14 -4.04 -35.22
N ARG A 757 14.98 -4.95 -36.17
CA ARG A 757 16.04 -5.39 -37.07
C ARG A 757 16.31 -4.34 -38.14
N THR A 758 15.24 -3.79 -38.72
CA THR A 758 15.32 -2.73 -39.73
C THR A 758 14.00 -1.97 -39.82
N VAL A 759 14.09 -0.71 -40.26
CA VAL A 759 12.95 0.11 -40.65
C VAL A 759 12.95 0.19 -42.18
N THR A 760 11.87 -0.23 -42.84
CA THR A 760 11.85 -0.44 -44.30
C THR A 760 11.63 0.86 -45.09
N ALA A 761 10.81 1.77 -44.58
CA ALA A 761 10.51 3.06 -45.20
C ALA A 761 9.88 4.04 -44.19
N LYS A 762 9.62 5.28 -44.62
CA LYS A 762 8.85 6.34 -43.95
C LYS A 762 9.44 6.93 -42.66
N TYR A 763 10.04 6.11 -41.81
CA TYR A 763 10.57 6.53 -40.51
C TYR A 763 12.10 6.44 -40.47
N PRO A 764 12.78 7.21 -39.59
CA PRO A 764 14.22 7.08 -39.36
C PRO A 764 14.61 5.68 -38.88
N LYS A 765 15.90 5.33 -38.96
CA LYS A 765 16.37 4.04 -38.45
C LYS A 765 16.36 4.04 -36.92
N THR A 766 15.97 2.91 -36.34
CA THR A 766 16.09 2.61 -34.91
C THR A 766 16.28 1.09 -34.71
N ASP A 767 16.95 0.70 -33.63
CA ASP A 767 17.12 -0.67 -33.16
C ASP A 767 16.09 -1.05 -32.08
N VAL A 768 15.29 -0.10 -31.59
CA VAL A 768 14.28 -0.33 -30.55
C VAL A 768 13.09 0.61 -30.73
N LEU A 769 11.91 0.12 -30.42
CA LEU A 769 10.67 0.90 -30.43
C LEU A 769 9.86 0.60 -29.16
N CYS A 770 9.33 1.66 -28.55
CA CYS A 770 8.32 1.53 -27.52
C CYS A 770 6.91 1.69 -28.10
N PHE A 771 5.97 0.94 -27.55
CA PHE A 771 4.56 1.04 -27.88
C PHE A 771 3.73 0.71 -26.65
N GLU A 772 2.46 1.08 -26.71
CA GLU A 772 1.47 0.78 -25.68
C GLU A 772 0.49 -0.29 -26.15
N TYR A 773 -0.01 -0.12 -27.36
CA TYR A 773 -0.91 -1.04 -28.05
C TYR A 773 -0.26 -1.50 -29.35
N ALA A 774 -0.45 -2.77 -29.70
CA ALA A 774 0.20 -3.37 -30.86
C ALA A 774 -0.12 -2.65 -32.19
N ASP A 775 -1.30 -2.04 -32.30
CA ASP A 775 -1.75 -1.28 -33.47
C ASP A 775 -1.03 0.07 -33.65
N GLN A 776 -0.33 0.56 -32.63
CA GLN A 776 0.53 1.74 -32.72
C GLN A 776 1.83 1.47 -33.48
N VAL A 777 2.22 0.21 -33.67
CA VAL A 777 3.47 -0.16 -34.34
C VAL A 777 3.23 -0.28 -35.84
N PRO A 778 3.77 0.64 -36.66
CA PRO A 778 3.57 0.58 -38.10
C PRO A 778 4.26 -0.64 -38.73
N PRO A 779 3.73 -1.17 -39.86
CA PRO A 779 4.29 -2.34 -40.54
C PRO A 779 5.72 -2.13 -41.07
N GLU A 780 6.18 -0.88 -41.19
CA GLU A 780 7.54 -0.54 -41.62
C GLU A 780 8.62 -0.97 -40.60
N PHE A 781 8.25 -1.21 -39.34
CA PHE A 781 9.18 -1.65 -38.29
C PHE A 781 9.29 -3.17 -38.27
N VAL A 782 10.37 -3.69 -38.85
CA VAL A 782 10.63 -5.14 -38.90
C VAL A 782 11.30 -5.58 -37.60
N ILE A 783 10.61 -6.42 -36.84
CA ILE A 783 11.04 -6.91 -35.52
C ILE A 783 12.26 -7.82 -35.64
N ASP A 784 13.19 -7.70 -34.70
CA ASP A 784 14.27 -8.67 -34.54
C ASP A 784 13.83 -9.86 -33.68
N TRP A 785 13.16 -10.82 -34.33
CA TRP A 785 12.61 -12.01 -33.67
C TRP A 785 13.66 -12.87 -32.95
N GLU A 786 14.90 -12.93 -33.43
CA GLU A 786 15.97 -13.69 -32.76
C GLU A 786 16.42 -13.00 -31.47
N LEU A 787 16.64 -11.68 -31.51
CA LEU A 787 17.02 -10.91 -30.32
C LEU A 787 15.89 -10.89 -29.29
N MET A 788 14.65 -10.81 -29.75
CA MET A 788 13.46 -10.94 -28.91
C MET A 788 13.40 -12.34 -28.26
N LEU A 789 13.53 -13.41 -29.04
CA LEU A 789 13.57 -14.80 -28.52
C LEU A 789 14.67 -14.97 -27.46
N GLU A 790 15.86 -14.43 -27.72
CA GLU A 790 17.00 -14.50 -26.80
C GLU A 790 16.65 -13.86 -25.46
N LYS A 791 16.15 -12.61 -25.48
CA LYS A 791 15.86 -11.83 -24.27
C LYS A 791 14.63 -12.33 -23.52
N THR A 792 13.60 -12.79 -24.22
CA THR A 792 12.31 -13.14 -23.60
C THR A 792 12.16 -14.62 -23.28
N ILE A 793 12.87 -15.53 -23.97
CA ILE A 793 12.73 -16.98 -23.73
C ILE A 793 14.05 -17.60 -23.30
N LYS A 794 15.11 -17.48 -24.10
CA LYS A 794 16.39 -18.17 -23.82
C LYS A 794 16.94 -17.78 -22.45
N GLN A 795 17.18 -16.49 -22.21
CA GLN A 795 17.82 -16.04 -20.97
C GLN A 795 17.02 -16.40 -19.69
N PRO A 796 15.67 -16.25 -19.64
CA PRO A 796 14.89 -16.66 -18.47
C PRO A 796 14.80 -18.18 -18.27
N ILE A 797 14.67 -18.95 -19.35
CA ILE A 797 14.46 -20.41 -19.27
C ILE A 797 15.76 -21.18 -19.05
N SER A 798 16.88 -20.74 -19.63
CA SER A 798 18.22 -21.32 -19.40
C SER A 798 18.51 -21.53 -17.92
N ARG A 799 18.21 -20.51 -17.09
CA ARG A 799 18.42 -20.54 -15.63
C ARG A 799 17.66 -21.67 -14.91
N ILE A 800 16.58 -22.16 -15.50
CA ILE A 800 15.72 -23.22 -14.95
C ILE A 800 16.25 -24.58 -15.40
N ILE A 801 16.46 -24.75 -16.70
CA ILE A 801 16.85 -26.03 -17.29
C ILE A 801 18.31 -26.39 -16.92
N GLU A 802 19.21 -25.40 -16.80
CA GLU A 802 20.58 -25.60 -16.31
C GLU A 802 20.61 -26.08 -14.85
N ALA A 803 19.57 -25.73 -14.07
CA ALA A 803 19.43 -26.23 -12.70
C ALA A 803 19.06 -27.73 -12.66
N LEU A 804 18.51 -28.25 -13.75
CA LEU A 804 18.24 -29.68 -13.96
C LEU A 804 19.40 -30.39 -14.69
N GLY A 805 20.45 -29.65 -15.05
CA GLY A 805 21.60 -30.17 -15.79
C GLY A 805 21.42 -30.22 -17.30
N TRP A 806 20.48 -29.46 -17.85
CA TRP A 806 20.21 -29.41 -19.30
C TRP A 806 20.80 -28.16 -19.94
N ASP A 807 21.33 -28.29 -21.16
CA ASP A 807 21.86 -27.18 -21.95
C ASP A 807 20.79 -26.64 -22.92
N TRP A 808 20.72 -25.31 -23.06
CA TRP A 808 19.83 -24.66 -24.02
C TRP A 808 20.09 -25.08 -25.48
N ASN A 809 21.36 -25.32 -25.82
CA ASN A 809 21.76 -25.69 -27.17
C ASN A 809 21.15 -27.02 -27.61
N ASP A 810 20.87 -27.93 -26.67
CA ASP A 810 20.25 -29.21 -26.97
C ASP A 810 18.72 -29.11 -27.10
N VAL A 811 18.13 -28.00 -26.67
CA VAL A 811 16.69 -27.69 -26.77
C VAL A 811 16.36 -26.92 -28.05
N ASP A 812 17.27 -26.06 -28.51
CA ASP A 812 17.04 -25.26 -29.72
C ASP A 812 17.06 -26.14 -31.00
N PRO A 813 15.92 -26.27 -31.72
CA PRO A 813 15.80 -27.15 -32.87
C PRO A 813 16.65 -26.73 -34.08
N SER A 814 17.27 -25.54 -34.06
CA SER A 814 18.12 -25.03 -35.14
C SER A 814 19.58 -25.52 -35.08
N ARG A 815 20.00 -26.17 -33.99
CA ARG A 815 21.39 -26.56 -33.75
C ARG A 815 21.60 -28.03 -33.40
N THR A 816 20.60 -28.88 -33.63
CA THR A 816 20.73 -30.33 -33.43
C THR A 816 21.98 -30.86 -34.15
N THR A 817 22.99 -31.24 -33.37
CA THR A 817 24.31 -31.66 -33.85
C THR A 817 24.19 -32.89 -34.75
N LEU A 818 25.05 -32.95 -35.78
CA LEU A 818 25.26 -34.08 -36.71
C LEU A 818 25.39 -35.47 -36.04
N ALA A 819 25.64 -35.53 -34.73
CA ALA A 819 25.72 -36.76 -33.94
C ALA A 819 24.44 -37.62 -33.94
N GLN A 820 23.26 -37.05 -34.20
CA GLN A 820 22.01 -37.85 -34.27
C GLN A 820 21.77 -38.54 -35.62
N TRP A 821 22.60 -38.31 -36.65
CA TRP A 821 22.45 -38.88 -37.99
C TRP A 821 23.48 -39.96 -38.33
N GLY A 822 24.24 -40.47 -37.35
CA GLY A 822 25.04 -41.69 -37.51
C GLY A 822 26.13 -41.64 -38.59
N LEU A 823 26.68 -40.47 -38.90
CA LEU A 823 27.80 -40.31 -39.82
C LEU A 823 28.93 -39.58 -39.08
N GLY A 824 29.92 -40.35 -38.66
CA GLY A 824 31.21 -39.88 -38.15
C GLY A 824 32.19 -39.54 -39.27
#